data_AF-A0A178W4U5-F1
#
_entry.id   AF-A0A178W4U5-F1
#
_cell.length_a   1.000
_cell.length_b   1.000
_cell.length_c   1.000
_cell.angle_alpha   90.00
_cell.angle_beta   90.00
_cell.angle_gamma   90.00
#
_symmetry.space_group_name_H-M   'P 1'
#
loop_
_entity.id
_entity.type
_entity.pdbx_description
1 polymer ?
#
loop_
_entity_poly.entity_id
_entity_poly.type
_entity_poly.pdbx_seq_one_letter_code
_entity_poly.pdbx_strand_id
1 'polypeptide(L)'
;MASYTPKNILITGAAGFIASHVANRLIRSYPDYKIVVLDKLDYCSNLKNLNPSKHSPNFKFVKGDIASADLVNHLLITEGIDTIMHFAAQTHVDNSFGNSFEFTKNNIYGTHVLLEACKVTGQIRRFIHVSTDEVYGETDEDALVGNHEASQLLPTNPYSATKAGAEMLVMAYGRSYGLPVITTRGNNVYGPNQFPEKLIPKFILLAMRGQVLPIHGDGSNVRSYLYCEDVAEAFEVVLHKGEVGHVYNIGTKKERRVNDVAKDICKLFNMDPEANIKFVDNRPFNDQRYFLDDQKLKKLGWSERTTWEEGLKKTMDWYTQNPEWWGDVSGALLPHPRMLMMPGGRHFDGSEDNSLAATLSEKPSQTHMVVPSQRSNGTPQKPSLKFLIYGKTGWIGGLLGKICDKQGIAYEYGKGRLEDRSSLLQDIQSVKPTHVFNSAGVTGRPNVDWCESHKTETIRANVAGTLTLADVCREHGLLMMNFATGCIFEYDDKHPEGSGIGFKEEDTPNFTGSFYSKTKAMVEELLKEYDNVCTLRVRMPISSDLNNPRNFITKISRYNKVVNIPNSMTVLDELLPISIEMAKRNLKGIWNFTNPGVVSHNEILEMYRDYINPEFKWANFTLEEQAKVIVAPRSNNEMDASKLKKEFPELLSIKESLIKYAYGPNKKT
;
A
#
# COMPACT_ATOMS: atom_id res chain seq x y z
N MET A 1 9.36 -6.01 45.26
CA MET A 1 9.90 -6.30 43.91
C MET A 1 10.77 -5.14 43.48
N ALA A 2 11.95 -5.39 42.93
CA ALA A 2 12.77 -4.33 42.33
C ALA A 2 12.04 -3.75 41.11
N SER A 3 11.96 -2.42 41.02
CA SER A 3 11.35 -1.74 39.88
C SER A 3 12.26 -1.84 38.65
N TYR A 4 11.71 -2.23 37.51
CA TYR A 4 12.43 -2.23 36.25
C TYR A 4 12.52 -0.81 35.69
N THR A 5 13.73 -0.40 35.32
CA THR A 5 13.99 0.91 34.69
C THR A 5 14.49 0.66 33.26
N PRO A 6 13.66 0.96 32.23
CA PRO A 6 14.09 0.89 30.83
C PRO A 6 15.10 2.01 30.51
N LYS A 7 15.91 1.84 29.46
CA LYS A 7 16.70 2.96 28.90
C LYS A 7 16.18 3.36 27.53
N ASN A 8 16.02 2.39 26.63
CA ASN A 8 15.63 2.61 25.25
C ASN A 8 14.38 1.78 24.91
N ILE A 9 13.25 2.46 24.69
CA ILE A 9 11.94 1.84 24.48
C ILE A 9 11.51 1.99 23.03
N LEU A 10 11.19 0.88 22.38
CA LEU A 10 10.49 0.86 21.10
C LEU A 10 8.98 0.73 21.33
N ILE A 11 8.20 1.70 20.89
CA ILE A 11 6.74 1.66 20.92
C ILE A 11 6.22 1.52 19.48
N THR A 12 5.66 0.37 19.13
CA THR A 12 5.09 0.17 17.79
C THR A 12 3.66 0.67 17.73
N GLY A 13 3.23 1.31 16.65
CA GLY A 13 1.84 1.74 16.46
C GLY A 13 1.48 3.05 17.19
N ALA A 14 2.48 3.84 17.60
CA ALA A 14 2.25 5.03 18.44
C ALA A 14 1.71 6.26 17.72
N ALA A 15 1.51 6.22 16.39
CA ALA A 15 0.67 7.21 15.72
C ALA A 15 -0.83 6.86 15.81
N GLY A 16 -1.17 5.66 16.31
CA GLY A 16 -2.54 5.26 16.64
C GLY A 16 -3.03 5.82 17.98
N PHE A 17 -4.25 5.43 18.37
CA PHE A 17 -4.94 5.96 19.54
C PHE A 17 -4.22 5.69 20.87
N ILE A 18 -4.31 4.48 21.44
CA ILE A 18 -3.82 4.17 22.81
C ILE A 18 -2.31 4.42 22.93
N ALA A 19 -1.54 3.95 21.95
CA ALA A 19 -0.08 4.00 21.99
C ALA A 19 0.47 5.43 21.95
N SER A 20 -0.24 6.39 21.33
CA SER A 20 0.16 7.80 21.37
C SER A 20 0.06 8.40 22.77
N HIS A 21 -0.99 8.06 23.54
CA HIS A 21 -1.13 8.49 24.93
C HIS A 21 -0.02 7.90 25.81
N VAL A 22 0.27 6.61 25.63
CA VAL A 22 1.39 5.93 26.33
C VAL A 22 2.73 6.60 25.98
N ALA A 23 3.02 6.81 24.70
CA ALA A 23 4.26 7.43 24.26
C ALA A 23 4.41 8.85 24.82
N ASN A 24 3.40 9.71 24.66
CA ASN A 24 3.44 11.08 25.16
C ASN A 24 3.60 11.14 26.68
N ARG A 25 2.96 10.22 27.40
CA ARG A 25 3.08 10.12 28.86
C ARG A 25 4.50 9.74 29.28
N LEU A 26 5.07 8.71 28.66
CA LEU A 26 6.43 8.24 28.98
C LEU A 26 7.48 9.29 28.61
N ILE A 27 7.37 9.92 27.44
CA ILE A 27 8.29 10.97 26.99
C ILE A 27 8.31 12.15 27.96
N ARG A 28 7.13 12.58 28.41
CA ARG A 28 6.99 13.70 29.35
C ARG A 28 7.45 13.37 30.77
N SER A 29 7.15 12.16 31.24
CA SER A 29 7.36 11.80 32.66
C SER A 29 8.76 11.26 32.93
N TYR A 30 9.46 10.77 31.88
CA TYR A 30 10.77 10.15 32.00
C TYR A 30 11.75 10.70 30.94
N PRO A 31 12.33 11.90 31.16
CA PRO A 31 13.24 12.54 30.22
C PRO A 31 14.49 11.71 29.89
N ASP A 32 14.91 10.84 30.82
CA ASP A 32 16.09 9.98 30.68
C ASP A 32 15.82 8.73 29.82
N TYR A 33 14.55 8.42 29.51
CA TYR A 33 14.21 7.31 28.61
C TYR A 33 14.22 7.79 27.17
N LYS A 34 14.94 7.06 26.31
CA LYS A 34 14.84 7.25 24.86
C LYS A 34 13.64 6.48 24.33
N ILE A 35 12.70 7.18 23.71
CA ILE A 35 11.48 6.62 23.15
C ILE A 35 11.56 6.67 21.62
N VAL A 36 11.61 5.48 21.01
CA VAL A 36 11.55 5.29 19.56
C VAL A 36 10.17 4.78 19.20
N VAL A 37 9.47 5.48 18.30
CA VAL A 37 8.18 5.06 17.78
C VAL A 37 8.36 4.48 16.39
N LEU A 38 7.78 3.30 16.15
CA LEU A 38 7.70 2.68 14.82
C LEU A 38 6.24 2.58 14.38
N ASP A 39 5.88 3.22 13.27
CA ASP A 39 4.52 3.21 12.76
C ASP A 39 4.48 3.26 11.22
N LYS A 40 3.59 2.48 10.60
CA LYS A 40 3.44 2.46 9.13
C LYS A 40 2.57 3.61 8.61
N LEU A 41 1.88 4.33 9.49
CA LEU A 41 0.90 5.38 9.21
C LEU A 41 -0.28 4.86 8.40
N ASP A 42 -1.00 3.90 8.98
CA ASP A 42 -2.23 3.33 8.40
C ASP A 42 -3.41 4.32 8.51
N TYR A 43 -4.57 3.95 7.97
CA TYR A 43 -5.76 4.80 7.89
C TYR A 43 -6.21 5.37 9.26
N CYS A 44 -6.03 4.61 10.34
CA CYS A 44 -6.40 4.99 11.71
C CYS A 44 -5.23 5.62 12.50
N SER A 45 -4.16 6.00 11.81
CA SER A 45 -2.94 6.58 12.40
C SER A 45 -2.77 8.05 12.00
N ASN A 46 -2.31 8.88 12.94
CA ASN A 46 -2.10 10.29 12.68
C ASN A 46 -0.91 10.82 13.47
N LEU A 47 0.09 11.37 12.77
CA LEU A 47 1.27 11.97 13.41
C LEU A 47 0.93 13.11 14.36
N LYS A 48 -0.21 13.79 14.17
CA LYS A 48 -0.67 14.84 15.09
C LYS A 48 -0.84 14.32 16.52
N ASN A 49 -1.13 13.03 16.70
CA ASN A 49 -1.27 12.40 18.02
C ASN A 49 0.03 12.46 18.83
N LEU A 50 1.18 12.60 18.18
CA LEU A 50 2.51 12.70 18.80
C LEU A 50 3.02 14.15 18.88
N ASN A 51 2.22 15.15 18.44
CA ASN A 51 2.59 16.56 18.53
C ASN A 51 3.03 17.02 19.94
N PRO A 52 2.39 16.57 21.05
CA PRO A 52 2.81 16.97 22.39
C PRO A 52 4.28 16.65 22.70
N SER A 53 4.86 15.67 22.01
CA SER A 53 6.23 15.20 22.23
C SER A 53 7.17 15.41 21.03
N LYS A 54 6.69 16.04 19.96
CA LYS A 54 7.40 16.14 18.67
C LYS A 54 8.78 16.80 18.78
N HIS A 55 8.96 17.71 19.74
CA HIS A 55 10.19 18.46 19.97
C HIS A 55 10.99 17.96 21.17
N SER A 56 10.56 16.87 21.82
CA SER A 56 11.28 16.32 22.96
C SER A 56 12.59 15.67 22.50
N PRO A 57 13.73 15.93 23.17
CA PRO A 57 15.05 15.44 22.74
C PRO A 57 15.18 13.92 22.85
N ASN A 58 14.35 13.30 23.69
CA ASN A 58 14.31 11.86 23.93
C ASN A 58 13.29 11.12 23.04
N PHE A 59 12.72 11.77 22.03
CA PHE A 59 11.74 11.19 21.12
C PHE A 59 12.30 11.02 19.70
N LYS A 60 12.08 9.84 19.10
CA LYS A 60 12.36 9.57 17.68
C LYS A 60 11.18 8.89 17.03
N PHE A 61 10.73 9.41 15.89
CA PHE A 61 9.73 8.76 15.04
C PHE A 61 10.40 8.04 13.85
N VAL A 62 9.96 6.82 13.59
CA VAL A 62 10.38 6.01 12.44
C VAL A 62 9.14 5.54 11.69
N LYS A 63 9.01 5.96 10.43
CA LYS A 63 7.97 5.43 9.55
C LYS A 63 8.39 4.08 9.00
N GLY A 64 7.60 3.04 9.24
CA GLY A 64 7.86 1.72 8.69
C GLY A 64 6.92 0.65 9.23
N ASP A 65 7.02 -0.55 8.67
CA ASP A 65 6.16 -1.68 9.00
C ASP A 65 6.92 -2.67 9.89
N ILE A 66 6.27 -3.17 10.94
CA ILE A 66 6.80 -4.23 11.82
C ILE A 66 7.00 -5.55 11.06
N ALA A 67 6.33 -5.74 9.92
CA ALA A 67 6.54 -6.88 9.03
C ALA A 67 7.90 -6.83 8.29
N SER A 68 8.64 -5.72 8.34
CA SER A 68 9.98 -5.60 7.77
C SER A 68 11.04 -6.07 8.76
N ALA A 69 11.47 -7.32 8.62
CA ALA A 69 12.49 -7.90 9.49
C ALA A 69 13.80 -7.08 9.50
N ASP A 70 14.25 -6.60 8.35
CA ASP A 70 15.49 -5.80 8.25
C ASP A 70 15.36 -4.49 9.02
N LEU A 71 14.23 -3.78 8.89
CA LEU A 71 13.99 -2.54 9.61
C LEU A 71 13.93 -2.79 11.12
N VAL A 72 13.19 -3.81 11.55
CA VAL A 72 13.07 -4.13 12.97
C VAL A 72 14.45 -4.46 13.56
N ASN A 73 15.20 -5.37 12.93
CA ASN A 73 16.56 -5.72 13.39
C ASN A 73 17.48 -4.49 13.42
N HIS A 74 17.44 -3.66 12.37
CA HIS A 74 18.20 -2.42 12.32
C HIS A 74 17.87 -1.50 13.49
N LEU A 75 16.59 -1.28 13.80
CA LEU A 75 16.17 -0.42 14.90
C LEU A 75 16.59 -0.97 16.27
N LEU A 76 16.39 -2.27 16.50
CA LEU A 76 16.80 -2.88 17.77
C LEU A 76 18.30 -2.64 18.04
N ILE A 77 19.14 -2.88 17.03
CA ILE A 77 20.60 -2.76 17.16
C ILE A 77 21.02 -1.28 17.25
N THR A 78 20.64 -0.46 16.26
CA THR A 78 21.16 0.91 16.15
C THR A 78 20.63 1.86 17.21
N GLU A 79 19.41 1.63 17.69
CA GLU A 79 18.84 2.45 18.77
C GLU A 79 19.14 1.89 20.16
N GLY A 80 19.75 0.70 20.25
CA GLY A 80 20.09 0.01 21.50
C GLY A 80 18.85 -0.35 22.32
N ILE A 81 17.75 -0.73 21.67
CA ILE A 81 16.45 -0.99 22.32
C ILE A 81 16.57 -2.11 23.35
N ASP A 82 16.16 -1.84 24.59
CA ASP A 82 16.09 -2.87 25.66
C ASP A 82 14.64 -3.26 25.99
N THR A 83 13.68 -2.43 25.61
CA THR A 83 12.26 -2.60 25.95
C THR A 83 11.40 -2.40 24.73
N ILE A 84 10.43 -3.29 24.50
CA ILE A 84 9.43 -3.13 23.44
C ILE A 84 8.05 -3.06 24.07
N MET A 85 7.24 -2.09 23.66
CA MET A 85 5.81 -2.02 23.92
C MET A 85 5.06 -2.13 22.60
N HIS A 86 4.47 -3.30 22.35
CA HIS A 86 3.95 -3.69 21.04
C HIS A 86 2.44 -3.46 20.94
N PHE A 87 2.03 -2.28 20.43
CA PHE A 87 0.62 -1.91 20.19
C PHE A 87 0.16 -2.04 18.73
N ALA A 88 1.08 -2.12 17.76
CA ALA A 88 0.73 -2.12 16.34
C ALA A 88 -0.14 -3.34 15.98
N ALA A 89 -1.34 -3.09 15.46
CA ALA A 89 -2.31 -4.10 15.06
C ALA A 89 -3.40 -3.50 14.16
N GLN A 90 -4.07 -4.34 13.36
CA GLN A 90 -5.40 -4.05 12.82
C GLN A 90 -6.46 -4.41 13.86
N THR A 91 -7.44 -3.52 14.08
CA THR A 91 -8.36 -3.63 15.24
C THR A 91 -9.84 -3.43 14.95
N HIS A 92 -10.26 -3.17 13.70
CA HIS A 92 -11.67 -2.96 13.40
C HIS A 92 -12.40 -4.28 13.18
N VAL A 93 -13.18 -4.73 14.17
CA VAL A 93 -13.90 -6.02 14.15
C VAL A 93 -14.71 -6.21 12.87
N ASP A 94 -15.51 -5.22 12.45
CA ASP A 94 -16.32 -5.33 11.23
C ASP A 94 -15.46 -5.51 9.96
N ASN A 95 -14.28 -4.86 9.90
CA ASN A 95 -13.39 -4.99 8.75
C ASN A 95 -12.71 -6.37 8.72
N SER A 96 -12.58 -7.03 9.88
CA SER A 96 -11.93 -8.34 10.00
C SER A 96 -12.72 -9.46 9.32
N PHE A 97 -14.05 -9.35 9.23
CA PHE A 97 -14.89 -10.31 8.50
C PHE A 97 -14.69 -10.23 6.99
N GLY A 98 -14.44 -9.03 6.45
CA GLY A 98 -14.22 -8.81 5.02
C GLY A 98 -12.76 -8.94 4.57
N ASN A 99 -11.79 -8.82 5.48
CA ASN A 99 -10.35 -8.80 5.16
C ASN A 99 -9.49 -9.51 6.22
N SER A 100 -9.88 -10.72 6.62
CA SER A 100 -9.23 -11.48 7.70
C SER A 100 -7.73 -11.75 7.46
N PHE A 101 -7.29 -11.89 6.20
CA PHE A 101 -5.89 -12.10 5.87
C PHE A 101 -4.99 -10.92 6.25
N GLU A 102 -5.44 -9.68 6.07
CA GLU A 102 -4.67 -8.51 6.51
C GLU A 102 -4.55 -8.44 8.04
N PHE A 103 -5.55 -8.94 8.77
CA PHE A 103 -5.44 -9.07 10.23
C PHE A 103 -4.40 -10.12 10.61
N THR A 104 -4.38 -11.28 9.94
CA THR A 104 -3.33 -12.30 10.13
C THR A 104 -1.94 -11.74 9.86
N LYS A 105 -1.75 -11.03 8.75
CA LYS A 105 -0.47 -10.44 8.37
C LYS A 105 0.00 -9.39 9.37
N ASN A 106 -0.86 -8.45 9.76
CA ASN A 106 -0.47 -7.37 10.66
C ASN A 106 -0.32 -7.86 12.11
N ASN A 107 -1.25 -8.68 12.60
CA ASN A 107 -1.31 -9.06 14.01
C ASN A 107 -0.43 -10.27 14.32
N ILE A 108 -0.47 -11.33 13.51
CA ILE A 108 0.31 -12.56 13.76
C ILE A 108 1.72 -12.41 13.16
N TYR A 109 1.82 -12.23 11.84
CA TYR A 109 3.14 -12.20 11.19
C TYR A 109 3.99 -11.02 11.66
N GLY A 110 3.41 -9.82 11.80
CA GLY A 110 4.11 -8.67 12.37
C GLY A 110 4.63 -8.91 13.80
N THR A 111 3.83 -9.53 14.67
CA THR A 111 4.30 -9.95 16.01
C THR A 111 5.42 -10.97 15.92
N HIS A 112 5.32 -11.93 15.01
CA HIS A 112 6.33 -12.98 14.83
C HIS A 112 7.68 -12.40 14.41
N VAL A 113 7.69 -11.44 13.48
CA VAL A 113 8.90 -10.74 13.04
C VAL A 113 9.58 -10.03 14.22
N LEU A 114 8.81 -9.34 15.07
CA LEU A 114 9.33 -8.72 16.29
C LEU A 114 9.96 -9.75 17.24
N LEU A 115 9.27 -10.87 17.48
CA LEU A 115 9.75 -11.93 18.37
C LEU A 115 11.04 -12.58 17.85
N GLU A 116 11.13 -12.86 16.55
CA GLU A 116 12.37 -13.38 15.94
C GLU A 116 13.52 -12.36 16.05
N ALA A 117 13.26 -11.07 15.80
CA ALA A 117 14.29 -10.04 15.96
C ALA A 117 14.76 -9.91 17.43
N CYS A 118 13.84 -10.03 18.40
CA CYS A 118 14.19 -10.05 19.83
C CYS A 118 15.09 -11.25 20.17
N LYS A 119 14.75 -12.43 19.66
CA LYS A 119 15.53 -13.66 19.84
C LYS A 119 16.92 -13.54 19.22
N VAL A 120 17.03 -13.01 18.01
CA VAL A 120 18.31 -12.86 17.29
C VAL A 120 19.22 -11.85 17.99
N THR A 121 18.68 -10.72 18.45
CA THR A 121 19.49 -9.66 19.08
C THR A 121 19.84 -9.96 20.53
N GLY A 122 18.99 -10.69 21.27
CA GLY A 122 19.25 -11.12 22.65
C GLY A 122 19.38 -10.00 23.68
N GLN A 123 19.11 -8.74 23.31
CA GLN A 123 19.30 -7.56 24.16
C GLN A 123 18.01 -7.10 24.87
N ILE A 124 16.85 -7.64 24.48
CA ILE A 124 15.56 -7.26 25.04
C ILE A 124 15.43 -7.78 26.47
N ARG A 125 15.13 -6.87 27.39
CA ARG A 125 14.92 -7.12 28.82
C ARG A 125 13.45 -7.09 29.20
N ARG A 126 12.59 -6.53 28.34
CA ARG A 126 11.14 -6.51 28.52
C ARG A 126 10.40 -6.38 27.19
N PHE A 127 9.48 -7.30 26.93
CA PHE A 127 8.59 -7.26 25.76
C PHE A 127 7.14 -7.23 26.22
N ILE A 128 6.47 -6.09 26.12
CA ILE A 128 5.06 -5.92 26.52
C ILE A 128 4.19 -6.08 25.28
N HIS A 129 3.48 -7.20 25.18
CA HIS A 129 2.49 -7.44 24.14
C HIS A 129 1.13 -6.87 24.55
N VAL A 130 0.55 -6.03 23.69
CA VAL A 130 -0.77 -5.45 23.94
C VAL A 130 -1.83 -6.23 23.20
N SER A 131 -2.74 -6.82 23.94
CA SER A 131 -3.87 -7.61 23.45
C SER A 131 -5.19 -7.04 23.95
N THR A 132 -6.28 -7.79 23.79
CA THR A 132 -7.66 -7.36 24.01
C THR A 132 -8.40 -8.35 24.90
N ASP A 133 -9.48 -7.93 25.55
CA ASP A 133 -10.39 -8.82 26.29
C ASP A 133 -11.17 -9.78 25.38
N GLU A 134 -11.43 -9.38 24.12
CA GLU A 134 -12.12 -10.22 23.13
C GLU A 134 -11.45 -11.58 22.87
N VAL A 135 -10.18 -11.78 23.27
CA VAL A 135 -9.50 -13.08 23.18
C VAL A 135 -10.11 -14.14 24.09
N TYR A 136 -10.77 -13.72 25.18
CA TYR A 136 -11.51 -14.63 26.07
C TYR A 136 -12.84 -15.07 25.48
N GLY A 137 -13.36 -14.35 24.47
CA GLY A 137 -14.70 -14.56 23.95
C GLY A 137 -15.80 -14.05 24.87
N GLU A 138 -17.03 -14.40 24.50
CA GLU A 138 -18.24 -14.02 25.22
C GLU A 138 -18.26 -14.54 26.66
N THR A 139 -18.74 -13.70 27.58
CA THR A 139 -18.97 -14.07 28.98
C THR A 139 -20.47 -14.18 29.24
N ASP A 140 -20.90 -15.22 29.96
CA ASP A 140 -22.30 -15.39 30.34
C ASP A 140 -22.87 -14.16 31.07
N GLU A 141 -24.12 -13.79 30.76
CA GLU A 141 -24.77 -12.63 31.38
C GLU A 141 -24.89 -12.76 32.91
N ASP A 142 -25.04 -13.99 33.41
CA ASP A 142 -25.15 -14.30 34.85
C ASP A 142 -23.80 -14.43 35.55
N ALA A 143 -22.68 -14.27 34.84
CA ALA A 143 -21.34 -14.41 35.42
C ALA A 143 -21.10 -13.33 36.49
N LEU A 144 -20.82 -13.78 37.71
CA LEU A 144 -20.48 -12.93 38.87
C LEU A 144 -19.00 -12.57 38.93
N VAL A 145 -18.15 -13.35 38.25
CA VAL A 145 -16.70 -13.19 38.22
C VAL A 145 -16.26 -13.06 36.77
N GLY A 146 -15.50 -12.01 36.47
CA GLY A 146 -14.96 -11.79 35.14
C GLY A 146 -13.82 -12.74 34.81
N ASN A 147 -13.46 -12.81 33.54
CA ASN A 147 -12.33 -13.59 33.07
C ASN A 147 -11.03 -13.08 33.69
N HIS A 148 -10.36 -13.94 34.45
CA HIS A 148 -9.03 -13.68 35.00
C HIS A 148 -7.95 -14.14 34.01
N GLU A 149 -6.68 -13.82 34.27
CA GLU A 149 -5.62 -14.00 33.26
C GLU A 149 -5.31 -15.45 32.86
N ALA A 150 -5.79 -16.42 33.63
CA ALA A 150 -5.67 -17.84 33.36
C ALA A 150 -6.94 -18.44 32.72
N SER A 151 -7.97 -17.64 32.46
CA SER A 151 -9.13 -18.05 31.66
C SER A 151 -8.69 -18.50 30.26
N GLN A 152 -9.46 -19.43 29.69
CA GLN A 152 -9.22 -19.94 28.35
C GLN A 152 -9.42 -18.84 27.30
N LEU A 153 -8.64 -18.90 26.21
CA LEU A 153 -8.87 -18.04 25.06
C LEU A 153 -9.88 -18.70 24.12
N LEU A 154 -11.02 -18.05 23.93
CA LEU A 154 -12.13 -18.52 23.09
C LEU A 154 -12.54 -17.41 22.10
N PRO A 155 -11.63 -16.94 21.23
CA PRO A 155 -11.93 -15.84 20.32
C PRO A 155 -13.05 -16.20 19.34
N THR A 156 -13.98 -15.27 19.16
CA THR A 156 -15.23 -15.47 18.41
C THR A 156 -15.27 -14.77 17.04
N ASN A 157 -14.29 -13.92 16.74
CA ASN A 157 -14.24 -13.16 15.49
C ASN A 157 -12.81 -13.14 14.90
N PRO A 158 -12.62 -12.83 13.60
CA PRO A 158 -11.30 -12.90 12.97
C PRO A 158 -10.27 -11.96 13.61
N TYR A 159 -10.68 -10.78 14.08
CA TYR A 159 -9.80 -9.89 14.83
C TYR A 159 -9.31 -10.53 16.13
N SER A 160 -10.21 -10.97 17.00
CA SER A 160 -9.84 -11.58 18.29
C SER A 160 -9.05 -12.87 18.09
N ALA A 161 -9.35 -13.66 17.06
CA ALA A 161 -8.60 -14.86 16.70
C ALA A 161 -7.15 -14.54 16.34
N THR A 162 -6.90 -13.49 15.56
CA THR A 162 -5.52 -13.09 15.22
C THR A 162 -4.76 -12.50 16.40
N LYS A 163 -5.43 -11.82 17.33
CA LYS A 163 -4.84 -11.37 18.61
C LYS A 163 -4.47 -12.55 19.51
N ALA A 164 -5.37 -13.52 19.67
CA ALA A 164 -5.09 -14.76 20.41
C ALA A 164 -3.95 -15.55 19.75
N GLY A 165 -3.92 -15.65 18.42
CA GLY A 165 -2.82 -16.29 17.68
C GLY A 165 -1.46 -15.62 17.91
N ALA A 166 -1.42 -14.28 17.95
CA ALA A 166 -0.22 -13.54 18.30
C ALA A 166 0.22 -13.81 19.75
N GLU A 167 -0.72 -13.89 20.71
CA GLU A 167 -0.41 -14.25 22.10
C GLU A 167 0.19 -15.65 22.22
N MET A 168 -0.28 -16.62 21.43
CA MET A 168 0.29 -17.98 21.42
C MET A 168 1.76 -17.97 21.00
N LEU A 169 2.12 -17.15 20.01
CA LEU A 169 3.53 -16.95 19.63
C LEU A 169 4.33 -16.28 20.73
N VAL A 170 3.82 -15.20 21.34
CA VAL A 170 4.51 -14.49 22.44
C VAL A 170 4.78 -15.46 23.60
N MET A 171 3.79 -16.25 23.99
CA MET A 171 3.92 -17.26 25.04
C MET A 171 4.95 -18.34 24.68
N ALA A 172 4.87 -18.88 23.45
CA ALA A 172 5.81 -19.89 22.97
C ALA A 172 7.25 -19.37 22.96
N TYR A 173 7.47 -18.11 22.56
CA TYR A 173 8.80 -17.52 22.53
C TYR A 173 9.35 -17.21 23.92
N GLY A 174 8.50 -16.79 24.85
CA GLY A 174 8.88 -16.68 26.26
C GLY A 174 9.33 -18.02 26.85
N ARG A 175 8.59 -19.10 26.56
CA ARG A 175 8.90 -20.46 27.04
C ARG A 175 10.14 -21.06 26.38
N SER A 176 10.23 -21.00 25.06
CA SER A 176 11.23 -21.72 24.27
C SER A 176 12.57 -21.00 24.18
N TYR A 177 12.56 -19.66 24.26
CA TYR A 177 13.76 -18.83 24.07
C TYR A 177 14.06 -17.92 25.26
N GLY A 178 13.29 -18.00 26.34
CA GLY A 178 13.50 -17.18 27.53
C GLY A 178 13.25 -15.68 27.30
N LEU A 179 12.49 -15.30 26.26
CA LEU A 179 12.20 -13.88 26.03
C LEU A 179 11.40 -13.30 27.19
N PRO A 180 11.74 -12.09 27.69
CA PRO A 180 11.13 -11.52 28.87
C PRO A 180 9.78 -10.86 28.56
N VAL A 181 8.79 -11.68 28.23
CA VAL A 181 7.48 -11.25 27.74
C VAL A 181 6.52 -10.93 28.88
N ILE A 182 5.67 -9.92 28.69
CA ILE A 182 4.51 -9.57 29.52
C ILE A 182 3.35 -9.35 28.55
N THR A 183 2.19 -9.92 28.82
CA THR A 183 0.99 -9.66 28.00
C THR A 183 0.01 -8.80 28.77
N THR A 184 -0.65 -7.89 28.08
CA THR A 184 -1.77 -7.12 28.64
C THR A 184 -3.02 -7.39 27.83
N ARG A 185 -4.19 -7.45 28.47
CA ARG A 185 -5.49 -7.62 27.82
C ARG A 185 -6.43 -6.54 28.34
N GLY A 186 -6.84 -5.61 27.48
CA GLY A 186 -7.61 -4.44 27.89
C GLY A 186 -9.08 -4.50 27.48
N ASN A 187 -9.95 -3.85 28.26
CA ASN A 187 -11.32 -3.52 27.84
C ASN A 187 -11.34 -2.45 26.73
N ASN A 188 -12.55 -2.08 26.26
CA ASN A 188 -12.73 -0.98 25.32
C ASN A 188 -12.16 0.33 25.88
N VAL A 189 -11.26 0.96 25.13
CA VAL A 189 -10.67 2.25 25.48
C VAL A 189 -11.39 3.37 24.73
N TYR A 190 -11.57 4.52 25.37
CA TYR A 190 -12.15 5.72 24.76
C TYR A 190 -11.44 6.99 25.21
N GLY A 191 -11.49 8.04 24.37
CA GLY A 191 -10.78 9.29 24.65
C GLY A 191 -10.44 10.12 23.42
N PRO A 192 -9.73 11.24 23.63
CA PRO A 192 -9.07 12.01 22.57
C PRO A 192 -8.27 11.15 21.60
N ASN A 193 -8.10 11.56 20.34
CA ASN A 193 -7.33 10.82 19.33
C ASN A 193 -7.85 9.41 18.99
N GLN A 194 -9.08 9.04 19.33
CA GLN A 194 -9.66 7.79 18.83
C GLN A 194 -10.15 7.98 17.38
N PHE A 195 -10.00 6.97 16.52
CA PHE A 195 -10.44 7.10 15.13
C PHE A 195 -11.99 7.09 15.04
N PRO A 196 -12.62 7.98 14.22
CA PRO A 196 -14.07 8.19 14.14
C PRO A 196 -14.98 7.01 13.81
N GLU A 197 -14.45 5.85 13.40
CA GLU A 197 -15.26 4.66 13.15
C GLU A 197 -15.71 3.95 14.44
N LYS A 198 -15.00 4.19 15.55
CA LYS A 198 -15.30 3.59 16.85
C LYS A 198 -16.54 4.23 17.47
N LEU A 199 -17.26 3.46 18.29
CA LEU A 199 -18.59 3.79 18.83
C LEU A 199 -18.72 5.22 19.37
N ILE A 200 -17.92 5.57 20.39
CA ILE A 200 -18.02 6.86 21.09
C ILE A 200 -17.67 8.04 20.16
N PRO A 201 -16.53 8.03 19.44
CA PRO A 201 -16.21 9.05 18.44
C PRO A 201 -17.28 9.20 17.36
N LYS A 202 -17.80 8.09 16.83
CA LYS A 202 -18.85 8.09 15.81
C LYS A 202 -20.09 8.81 16.32
N PHE A 203 -20.56 8.44 17.50
CA PHE A 203 -21.75 9.04 18.10
C PHE A 203 -21.57 10.51 18.42
N ILE A 204 -20.42 10.91 18.98
CA ILE A 204 -20.10 12.32 19.21
C ILE A 204 -20.15 13.11 17.89
N LEU A 205 -19.50 12.60 16.84
CA LEU A 205 -19.43 13.27 15.55
C LEU A 205 -20.76 13.30 14.79
N LEU A 206 -21.61 12.29 14.94
CA LEU A 206 -22.97 12.29 14.40
C LEU A 206 -23.87 13.26 15.15
N ALA A 207 -23.79 13.27 16.49
CA ALA A 207 -24.51 14.20 17.34
C ALA A 207 -24.11 15.67 17.05
N MET A 208 -22.81 15.95 16.86
CA MET A 208 -22.31 17.26 16.41
C MET A 208 -22.91 17.73 15.08
N ARG A 209 -23.33 16.78 14.22
CA ARG A 209 -23.97 17.06 12.92
C ARG A 209 -25.50 17.02 12.98
N GLY A 210 -26.10 16.84 14.17
CA GLY A 210 -27.53 16.64 14.34
C GLY A 210 -28.06 15.37 13.66
N GLN A 211 -27.19 14.39 13.39
CA GLN A 211 -27.53 13.13 12.74
C GLN A 211 -27.92 12.06 13.76
N VAL A 212 -28.58 11.01 13.27
CA VAL A 212 -28.97 9.86 14.09
C VAL A 212 -27.76 9.01 14.49
N LEU A 213 -27.82 8.38 15.66
CA LEU A 213 -26.80 7.50 16.23
C LEU A 213 -27.18 6.04 15.91
N PRO A 214 -26.48 5.36 14.98
CA PRO A 214 -26.81 4.00 14.59
C PRO A 214 -26.27 2.97 15.60
N ILE A 215 -27.12 2.06 16.07
CA ILE A 215 -26.77 0.98 16.99
C ILE A 215 -27.00 -0.38 16.31
N HIS A 216 -26.01 -1.26 16.32
CA HIS A 216 -26.18 -2.63 15.81
C HIS A 216 -27.09 -3.46 16.70
N GLY A 217 -28.00 -4.21 16.08
CA GLY A 217 -28.95 -5.06 16.81
C GLY A 217 -29.88 -4.19 17.67
N ASP A 218 -30.08 -4.58 18.92
CA ASP A 218 -30.94 -3.88 19.88
C ASP A 218 -30.16 -2.99 20.88
N GLY A 219 -28.82 -2.91 20.74
CA GLY A 219 -27.95 -2.15 21.63
C GLY A 219 -27.81 -2.71 23.03
N SER A 220 -28.28 -3.94 23.28
CA SER A 220 -28.22 -4.59 24.59
C SER A 220 -26.82 -5.04 24.96
N ASN A 221 -25.90 -5.16 23.99
CA ASN A 221 -24.51 -5.56 24.21
C ASN A 221 -23.86 -4.75 25.33
N VAL A 222 -23.23 -5.45 26.27
CA VAL A 222 -22.59 -4.91 27.46
C VAL A 222 -21.09 -4.87 27.26
N ARG A 223 -20.48 -3.72 27.52
CA ARG A 223 -19.03 -3.51 27.45
C ARG A 223 -18.55 -2.72 28.65
N SER A 224 -17.27 -2.85 28.95
CA SER A 224 -16.58 -2.00 29.93
C SER A 224 -15.75 -0.96 29.19
N TYR A 225 -15.81 0.30 29.63
CA TYR A 225 -15.13 1.41 28.96
C TYR A 225 -14.11 2.06 29.90
N LEU A 226 -12.87 2.17 29.45
CA LEU A 226 -11.78 2.80 30.19
C LEU A 226 -11.28 4.06 29.47
N TYR A 227 -11.05 5.13 30.24
CA TYR A 227 -10.50 6.36 29.70
C TYR A 227 -9.02 6.19 29.32
N CYS A 228 -8.61 6.75 28.18
CA CYS A 228 -7.30 6.49 27.58
C CYS A 228 -6.10 6.88 28.43
N GLU A 229 -6.19 7.95 29.25
CA GLU A 229 -5.11 8.36 30.14
C GLU A 229 -4.94 7.39 31.32
N ASP A 230 -6.03 6.83 31.84
CA ASP A 230 -5.98 5.80 32.90
C ASP A 230 -5.35 4.52 32.36
N VAL A 231 -5.65 4.17 31.11
CA VAL A 231 -5.00 3.06 30.40
C VAL A 231 -3.51 3.35 30.15
N ALA A 232 -3.15 4.58 29.80
CA ALA A 232 -1.75 4.96 29.63
C ALA A 232 -0.96 4.84 30.95
N GLU A 233 -1.58 5.20 32.08
CA GLU A 233 -1.03 4.95 33.42
C GLU A 233 -0.92 3.45 33.73
N ALA A 234 -1.89 2.63 33.30
CA ALA A 234 -1.84 1.17 33.45
C ALA A 234 -0.59 0.59 32.77
N PHE A 235 -0.31 1.01 31.54
CA PHE A 235 0.87 0.59 30.80
C PHE A 235 2.18 1.05 31.45
N GLU A 236 2.23 2.24 32.04
CA GLU A 236 3.36 2.70 32.83
C GLU A 236 3.57 1.81 34.07
N VAL A 237 2.51 1.48 34.80
CA VAL A 237 2.59 0.58 35.96
C VAL A 237 3.10 -0.80 35.56
N VAL A 238 2.57 -1.38 34.48
CA VAL A 238 3.04 -2.67 33.95
C VAL A 238 4.49 -2.57 33.47
N LEU A 239 4.88 -1.47 32.82
CA LEU A 239 6.24 -1.23 32.38
C LEU A 239 7.26 -1.24 33.52
N HIS A 240 6.92 -0.73 34.70
CA HIS A 240 7.87 -0.63 35.82
C HIS A 240 7.75 -1.76 36.83
N LYS A 241 6.54 -2.27 37.07
CA LYS A 241 6.23 -3.21 38.16
C LYS A 241 5.72 -4.56 37.68
N GLY A 242 5.41 -4.71 36.40
CA GLY A 242 5.00 -5.98 35.81
C GLY A 242 6.09 -7.04 35.93
N GLU A 243 5.67 -8.25 36.24
CA GLU A 243 6.52 -9.45 36.30
C GLU A 243 6.61 -10.11 34.93
N VAL A 244 7.82 -10.50 34.54
CA VAL A 244 8.06 -11.24 33.30
C VAL A 244 7.38 -12.61 33.36
N GLY A 245 6.79 -13.03 32.24
CA GLY A 245 6.02 -14.27 32.09
C GLY A 245 4.56 -14.13 32.51
N HIS A 246 4.13 -12.95 33.00
CA HIS A 246 2.78 -12.73 33.47
C HIS A 246 1.92 -12.02 32.43
N VAL A 247 0.62 -12.32 32.49
CA VAL A 247 -0.44 -11.55 31.84
C VAL A 247 -1.07 -10.61 32.88
N TYR A 248 -1.53 -9.43 32.45
CA TYR A 248 -2.28 -8.47 33.24
C TYR A 248 -3.53 -7.98 32.50
N ASN A 249 -4.70 -8.17 33.08
CA ASN A 249 -5.92 -7.55 32.59
C ASN A 249 -5.97 -6.06 32.98
N ILE A 250 -6.29 -5.19 32.01
CA ILE A 250 -6.52 -3.75 32.20
C ILE A 250 -8.02 -3.51 32.00
N GLY A 251 -8.77 -3.53 33.10
CA GLY A 251 -10.23 -3.51 33.03
C GLY A 251 -10.89 -2.62 34.07
N THR A 252 -12.23 -2.59 34.02
CA THR A 252 -13.09 -2.05 35.07
C THR A 252 -14.27 -2.99 35.28
N LYS A 253 -14.89 -2.91 36.46
CA LYS A 253 -16.15 -3.61 36.75
C LYS A 253 -17.38 -2.77 36.38
N LYS A 254 -17.16 -1.57 35.85
CA LYS A 254 -18.22 -0.63 35.44
C LYS A 254 -18.64 -0.94 34.01
N GLU A 255 -19.65 -1.79 33.89
CA GLU A 255 -20.24 -2.16 32.62
C GLU A 255 -21.29 -1.15 32.15
N ARG A 256 -21.43 -0.97 30.84
CA ARG A 256 -22.46 -0.14 30.20
C ARG A 256 -22.98 -0.82 28.95
N ARG A 257 -24.28 -0.66 28.68
CA ARG A 257 -24.84 -1.09 27.40
C ARG A 257 -24.51 -0.07 26.32
N VAL A 258 -24.43 -0.52 25.07
CA VAL A 258 -24.26 0.38 23.91
C VAL A 258 -25.37 1.43 23.86
N ASN A 259 -26.60 1.06 24.23
CA ASN A 259 -27.72 1.98 24.34
C ASN A 259 -27.50 3.09 25.38
N ASP A 260 -26.93 2.75 26.55
CA ASP A 260 -26.67 3.73 27.61
C ASP A 260 -25.62 4.76 27.16
N VAL A 261 -24.60 4.30 26.43
CA VAL A 261 -23.58 5.18 25.84
C VAL A 261 -24.21 6.17 24.85
N ALA A 262 -25.11 5.71 23.99
CA ALA A 262 -25.81 6.59 23.05
C ALA A 262 -26.69 7.62 23.76
N LYS A 263 -27.44 7.20 24.79
CA LYS A 263 -28.27 8.09 25.62
C LYS A 263 -27.44 9.14 26.35
N ASP A 264 -26.30 8.75 26.91
CA ASP A 264 -25.37 9.66 27.59
C ASP A 264 -24.84 10.73 26.61
N ILE A 265 -24.52 10.34 25.37
CA ILE A 265 -24.08 11.28 24.34
C ILE A 265 -25.24 12.19 23.90
N CYS A 266 -26.44 11.67 23.64
CA CYS A 266 -27.61 12.49 23.33
C CYS A 266 -27.87 13.54 24.42
N LYS A 267 -27.76 13.15 25.70
CA LYS A 267 -27.90 14.07 26.84
C LYS A 267 -26.87 15.20 26.81
N LEU A 268 -25.60 14.90 26.48
CA LEU A 268 -24.55 15.92 26.37
C LEU A 268 -24.79 16.92 25.23
N PHE A 269 -25.44 16.50 24.15
CA PHE A 269 -25.80 17.35 23.01
C PHE A 269 -27.22 17.94 23.08
N ASN A 270 -27.95 17.72 24.19
CA ASN A 270 -29.37 18.09 24.34
C ASN A 270 -30.27 17.56 23.20
N MET A 271 -29.99 16.34 22.74
CA MET A 271 -30.78 15.63 21.72
C MET A 271 -31.75 14.66 22.40
N ASP A 272 -32.92 14.44 21.79
CA ASP A 272 -33.89 13.44 22.24
C ASP A 272 -33.42 12.02 21.84
N PRO A 273 -33.09 11.13 22.79
CA PRO A 273 -32.63 9.79 22.46
C PRO A 273 -33.63 8.99 21.61
N GLU A 274 -34.95 9.15 21.82
CA GLU A 274 -35.97 8.38 21.10
C GLU A 274 -36.06 8.78 19.61
N ALA A 275 -35.85 10.07 19.32
CA ALA A 275 -35.81 10.57 17.95
C ALA A 275 -34.49 10.22 17.26
N ASN A 276 -33.38 10.27 17.99
CA ASN A 276 -32.03 10.27 17.41
C ASN A 276 -31.30 8.92 17.45
N ILE A 277 -31.72 7.95 18.25
CA ILE A 277 -31.12 6.61 18.23
C ILE A 277 -31.85 5.74 17.19
N LYS A 278 -31.10 5.06 16.32
CA LYS A 278 -31.67 4.14 15.31
C LYS A 278 -30.95 2.80 15.34
N PHE A 279 -31.74 1.73 15.42
CA PHE A 279 -31.22 0.37 15.33
C PHE A 279 -30.97 0.01 13.86
N VAL A 280 -29.82 -0.60 13.60
CA VAL A 280 -29.38 -1.10 12.30
C VAL A 280 -29.06 -2.59 12.40
N ASP A 281 -28.86 -3.24 11.26
CA ASP A 281 -28.53 -4.66 11.19
C ASP A 281 -27.36 -5.03 12.12
N ASN A 282 -27.49 -6.19 12.77
CA ASN A 282 -26.46 -6.71 13.65
C ASN A 282 -25.28 -7.28 12.84
N ARG A 283 -24.14 -7.48 13.51
CA ARG A 283 -22.98 -8.15 12.92
C ARG A 283 -23.26 -9.66 12.77
N PRO A 284 -22.54 -10.35 11.86
CA PRO A 284 -22.61 -11.81 11.77
C PRO A 284 -22.31 -12.51 13.11
N PHE A 285 -21.40 -11.94 13.89
CA PHE A 285 -21.12 -12.35 15.27
C PHE A 285 -20.84 -11.12 16.13
N ASN A 286 -21.54 -10.97 17.25
CA ASN A 286 -21.38 -9.86 18.18
C ASN A 286 -21.63 -10.35 19.61
N ASP A 287 -20.56 -10.62 20.35
CA ASP A 287 -20.59 -11.13 21.72
C ASP A 287 -21.47 -10.23 22.61
N GLN A 288 -22.33 -10.83 23.42
CA GLN A 288 -23.26 -10.06 24.23
C GLN A 288 -22.54 -9.28 25.32
N ARG A 289 -21.58 -9.90 26.00
CA ARG A 289 -20.88 -9.32 27.14
C ARG A 289 -19.40 -9.72 27.17
N TYR A 290 -18.54 -8.75 27.50
CA TYR A 290 -17.15 -9.00 27.89
C TYR A 290 -16.94 -8.52 29.32
N PHE A 291 -16.55 -9.43 30.21
CA PHE A 291 -16.34 -9.12 31.62
C PHE A 291 -14.96 -9.60 32.08
N LEU A 292 -14.12 -8.67 32.55
CA LEU A 292 -12.74 -8.94 32.98
C LEU A 292 -12.61 -8.86 34.50
N ASP A 293 -11.74 -9.71 35.06
CA ASP A 293 -11.17 -9.50 36.39
C ASP A 293 -9.84 -8.72 36.29
N ASP A 294 -9.78 -7.57 36.96
CA ASP A 294 -8.65 -6.63 36.97
C ASP A 294 -7.84 -6.64 38.29
N GLN A 295 -8.15 -7.54 39.22
CA GLN A 295 -7.54 -7.53 40.57
C GLN A 295 -6.02 -7.67 40.55
N LYS A 296 -5.44 -8.40 39.59
CA LYS A 296 -4.00 -8.62 39.52
C LYS A 296 -3.24 -7.32 39.25
N LEU A 297 -3.72 -6.49 38.34
CA LEU A 297 -3.14 -5.19 38.05
C LEU A 297 -3.35 -4.19 39.19
N LYS A 298 -4.52 -4.24 39.86
CA LYS A 298 -4.79 -3.43 41.05
C LYS A 298 -3.78 -3.68 42.17
N LYS A 299 -3.37 -4.94 42.38
CA LYS A 299 -2.32 -5.31 43.34
C LYS A 299 -0.94 -4.74 42.99
N LEU A 300 -0.68 -4.36 41.73
CA LEU A 300 0.54 -3.62 41.33
C LEU A 300 0.46 -2.11 41.63
N GLY A 301 -0.69 -1.63 42.09
CA GLY A 301 -0.92 -0.24 42.48
C GLY A 301 -1.51 0.63 41.37
N TRP A 302 -2.19 0.05 40.39
CA TRP A 302 -3.00 0.81 39.42
C TRP A 302 -4.48 0.79 39.82
N SER A 303 -5.19 1.87 39.57
CA SER A 303 -6.64 1.94 39.68
C SER A 303 -7.19 2.98 38.72
N GLU A 304 -8.34 2.72 38.12
CA GLU A 304 -9.11 3.71 37.36
C GLU A 304 -9.35 4.98 38.22
N ARG A 305 -9.08 6.15 37.65
CA ARG A 305 -9.18 7.46 38.33
C ARG A 305 -10.28 8.32 37.73
N THR A 306 -10.50 8.18 36.44
CA THR A 306 -11.44 9.00 35.68
C THR A 306 -12.83 8.37 35.75
N THR A 307 -13.82 9.16 36.15
CA THR A 307 -15.23 8.72 36.10
C THR A 307 -15.72 8.68 34.65
N TRP A 308 -16.76 7.89 34.36
CA TRP A 308 -17.34 7.83 33.01
C TRP A 308 -17.76 9.21 32.52
N GLU A 309 -18.47 9.96 33.36
CA GLU A 309 -19.02 11.27 33.07
C GLU A 309 -17.91 12.28 32.74
N GLU A 310 -16.84 12.28 33.54
CA GLU A 310 -15.67 13.13 33.30
C GLU A 310 -14.93 12.72 32.01
N GLY A 311 -14.67 11.44 31.82
CA GLY A 311 -13.97 10.94 30.63
C GLY A 311 -14.76 11.19 29.36
N LEU A 312 -16.08 11.00 29.38
CA LEU A 312 -16.96 11.22 28.22
C LEU A 312 -17.00 12.71 27.87
N LYS A 313 -17.10 13.58 28.88
CA LYS A 313 -17.02 15.04 28.68
C LYS A 313 -15.69 15.46 28.07
N LYS A 314 -14.55 15.00 28.61
CA LYS A 314 -13.21 15.29 28.06
C LYS A 314 -13.08 14.81 26.61
N THR A 315 -13.66 13.65 26.30
CA THR A 315 -13.65 13.09 24.95
C THR A 315 -14.45 13.98 23.99
N MET A 316 -15.68 14.34 24.37
CA MET A 316 -16.53 15.24 23.61
C MET A 316 -15.86 16.60 23.37
N ASP A 317 -15.38 17.25 24.44
CA ASP A 317 -14.72 18.55 24.39
C ASP A 317 -13.55 18.53 23.39
N TRP A 318 -12.78 17.43 23.38
CA TRP A 318 -11.69 17.26 22.43
C TRP A 318 -12.17 17.17 20.98
N TYR A 319 -13.20 16.38 20.66
CA TYR A 319 -13.74 16.30 19.29
C TYR A 319 -14.35 17.63 18.84
N THR A 320 -15.03 18.34 19.74
CA THR A 320 -15.60 19.67 19.45
C THR A 320 -14.51 20.69 19.16
N GLN A 321 -13.37 20.63 19.84
CA GLN A 321 -12.23 21.52 19.63
C GLN A 321 -11.34 21.11 18.45
N ASN A 322 -11.44 19.85 17.98
CA ASN A 322 -10.57 19.30 16.95
C ASN A 322 -11.36 18.63 15.79
N PRO A 323 -12.34 19.31 15.15
CA PRO A 323 -13.22 18.71 14.15
C PRO A 323 -12.46 18.19 12.92
N GLU A 324 -11.37 18.87 12.54
CA GLU A 324 -10.54 18.55 11.36
C GLU A 324 -9.34 17.65 11.68
N TRP A 325 -9.29 17.01 12.86
CA TRP A 325 -8.11 16.25 13.28
C TRP A 325 -7.77 15.13 12.27
N TRP A 326 -8.81 14.41 11.85
CA TRP A 326 -8.76 13.23 10.99
C TRP A 326 -9.05 13.51 9.50
N GLY A 327 -9.33 14.77 9.12
CA GLY A 327 -9.75 15.12 7.76
C GLY A 327 -11.16 14.61 7.44
N ASP A 328 -11.37 14.14 6.20
CA ASP A 328 -12.66 13.58 5.80
C ASP A 328 -12.94 12.24 6.48
N VAL A 329 -13.96 12.24 7.34
CA VAL A 329 -14.39 11.09 8.15
C VAL A 329 -15.75 10.56 7.70
N SER A 330 -16.31 11.07 6.59
CA SER A 330 -17.67 10.74 6.15
C SER A 330 -17.87 9.23 6.00
N GLY A 331 -16.88 8.54 5.43
CA GLY A 331 -16.91 7.08 5.27
C GLY A 331 -16.84 6.30 6.59
N ALA A 332 -16.23 6.86 7.63
CA ALA A 332 -16.11 6.24 8.96
C ALA A 332 -17.41 6.33 9.77
N LEU A 333 -18.29 7.30 9.45
CA LEU A 333 -19.53 7.57 10.18
C LEU A 333 -20.72 6.75 9.68
N LEU A 334 -20.56 6.06 8.55
CA LEU A 334 -21.58 5.15 8.04
C LEU A 334 -21.81 3.97 9.02
N PRO A 335 -23.04 3.44 9.09
CA PRO A 335 -23.33 2.20 9.83
C PRO A 335 -22.72 0.98 9.14
N HIS A 336 -22.28 0.00 9.93
CA HIS A 336 -21.83 -1.33 9.51
C HIS A 336 -22.97 -2.39 9.68
N PRO A 337 -22.81 -3.66 9.24
CA PRO A 337 -21.84 -4.13 8.27
C PRO A 337 -22.14 -3.54 6.89
N ARG A 338 -21.08 -3.30 6.10
CA ARG A 338 -21.29 -3.14 4.66
C ARG A 338 -21.79 -4.51 4.18
N MET A 339 -23.03 -4.63 3.70
CA MET A 339 -23.28 -5.62 2.63
C MET A 339 -22.15 -5.41 1.63
N LEU A 340 -21.49 -6.47 1.19
CA LEU A 340 -20.40 -6.40 0.21
C LEU A 340 -20.96 -5.86 -1.12
N MET A 341 -21.17 -4.54 -1.16
CA MET A 341 -21.14 -3.69 -2.32
C MET A 341 -19.84 -2.91 -2.16
N MET A 342 -18.86 -3.31 -2.96
CA MET A 342 -17.61 -2.57 -3.13
C MET A 342 -17.94 -1.10 -3.43
N PRO A 343 -17.33 -0.09 -2.77
CA PRO A 343 -17.77 1.29 -2.92
C PRO A 343 -17.48 1.84 -4.32
N GLY A 344 -18.51 1.86 -5.16
CA GLY A 344 -18.73 2.89 -6.16
C GLY A 344 -19.58 3.99 -5.53
N GLY A 345 -19.05 5.22 -5.45
CA GLY A 345 -19.85 6.37 -5.06
C GLY A 345 -20.80 6.76 -6.20
N ARG A 346 -22.11 6.61 -5.97
CA ARG A 346 -23.11 7.41 -6.68
C ARG A 346 -23.28 8.71 -5.89
N HIS A 347 -23.13 9.83 -6.58
CA HIS A 347 -23.60 11.12 -6.12
C HIS A 347 -25.13 11.10 -6.01
N PHE A 348 -25.64 11.53 -4.86
CA PHE A 348 -27.01 11.99 -4.70
C PHE A 348 -27.00 13.48 -5.06
N ASP A 349 -27.48 13.82 -6.25
CA ASP A 349 -27.88 15.19 -6.56
C ASP A 349 -29.31 15.39 -6.05
N GLY A 350 -29.51 16.43 -5.26
CA GLY A 350 -30.81 16.84 -4.79
C GLY A 350 -31.61 17.53 -5.89
N SER A 351 -32.87 17.13 -6.02
CA SER A 351 -33.96 18.04 -6.38
C SER A 351 -35.21 17.58 -5.66
N GLU A 352 -35.77 18.49 -4.87
CA GLU A 352 -37.09 18.38 -4.28
C GLU A 352 -38.13 18.06 -5.36
N ASP A 353 -39.00 17.08 -5.11
CA ASP A 353 -40.42 17.33 -5.35
C ASP A 353 -41.32 16.40 -4.54
N ASN A 354 -42.36 17.01 -3.99
CA ASN A 354 -43.42 16.39 -3.21
C ASN A 354 -44.29 15.48 -4.09
N SER A 355 -44.75 14.36 -3.52
CA SER A 355 -46.16 13.97 -3.42
C SER A 355 -46.48 12.49 -3.68
N LEU A 356 -47.31 11.98 -2.76
CA LEU A 356 -48.37 10.98 -2.90
C LEU A 356 -48.09 9.50 -2.65
N ALA A 357 -48.90 9.01 -1.70
CA ALA A 357 -49.01 7.71 -1.08
C ALA A 357 -49.78 6.65 -1.90
N ALA A 358 -49.68 5.41 -1.38
CA ALA A 358 -50.57 4.24 -1.55
C ALA A 358 -50.52 3.54 -2.93
N THR A 359 -50.52 2.22 -3.08
CA THR A 359 -51.31 1.19 -2.36
C THR A 359 -50.75 -0.22 -2.66
N LEU A 360 -51.02 -1.17 -1.77
CA LEU A 360 -50.75 -2.61 -1.86
C LEU A 360 -51.69 -3.33 -2.86
N SER A 361 -51.20 -4.36 -3.58
CA SER A 361 -51.94 -5.63 -3.80
C SER A 361 -51.09 -6.72 -4.49
N GLU A 362 -51.38 -7.97 -4.12
CA GLU A 362 -50.68 -9.23 -4.41
C GLU A 362 -50.94 -9.87 -5.80
N LYS A 363 -49.87 -10.54 -6.33
CA LYS A 363 -49.82 -11.83 -7.10
C LYS A 363 -50.55 -11.98 -8.48
N PRO A 364 -50.29 -13.04 -9.27
CA PRO A 364 -49.01 -13.59 -9.77
C PRO A 364 -49.03 -13.97 -11.28
N SER A 365 -47.84 -14.30 -11.84
CA SER A 365 -47.57 -15.17 -13.01
C SER A 365 -48.28 -14.95 -14.36
N GLN A 366 -47.52 -14.66 -15.44
CA GLN A 366 -47.22 -15.61 -16.53
C GLN A 366 -46.57 -14.92 -17.75
N THR A 367 -45.67 -15.68 -18.35
CA THR A 367 -44.93 -15.54 -19.62
C THR A 367 -45.80 -15.26 -20.86
N HIS A 368 -45.47 -14.22 -21.65
CA HIS A 368 -44.85 -14.35 -22.98
C HIS A 368 -44.77 -13.01 -23.74
N MET A 369 -43.74 -12.95 -24.60
CA MET A 369 -43.28 -11.89 -25.51
C MET A 369 -44.34 -11.00 -26.18
N VAL A 370 -44.07 -9.69 -26.22
CA VAL A 370 -44.50 -8.79 -27.30
C VAL A 370 -43.35 -7.84 -27.68
N VAL A 371 -43.17 -7.73 -28.99
CA VAL A 371 -42.16 -7.05 -29.81
C VAL A 371 -41.98 -5.55 -29.50
N PRO A 372 -40.75 -4.98 -29.50
CA PRO A 372 -40.55 -3.55 -29.68
C PRO A 372 -40.34 -3.19 -31.16
N SER A 373 -41.03 -2.14 -31.57
CA SER A 373 -41.03 -1.48 -32.87
C SER A 373 -39.65 -1.00 -33.34
N GLN A 374 -39.51 -0.86 -34.67
CA GLN A 374 -38.26 -0.49 -35.35
C GLN A 374 -37.80 0.95 -35.08
N ARG A 375 -36.56 1.03 -34.57
CA ARG A 375 -35.42 1.92 -34.89
C ARG A 375 -35.69 3.40 -35.27
N SER A 376 -35.13 4.29 -34.45
CA SER A 376 -34.32 5.42 -34.96
C SER A 376 -32.84 5.02 -34.95
N ASN A 377 -32.18 5.07 -36.11
CA ASN A 377 -30.76 4.80 -36.29
C ASN A 377 -29.89 5.79 -35.49
N GLY A 378 -29.32 5.33 -34.37
CA GLY A 378 -28.11 5.90 -33.80
C GLY A 378 -26.96 4.93 -34.08
N THR A 379 -25.94 5.37 -34.81
CA THR A 379 -24.66 4.67 -34.89
C THR A 379 -24.16 4.39 -33.47
N PRO A 380 -23.69 3.17 -33.13
CA PRO A 380 -23.09 2.93 -31.83
C PRO A 380 -21.82 3.81 -31.75
N GLN A 381 -21.85 4.83 -30.89
CA GLN A 381 -20.64 5.58 -30.55
C GLN A 381 -19.62 4.57 -30.00
N LYS A 382 -18.47 4.43 -30.67
CA LYS A 382 -17.33 3.67 -30.12
C LYS A 382 -17.04 4.25 -28.73
N PRO A 383 -16.92 3.41 -27.68
CA PRO A 383 -16.60 3.91 -26.35
C PRO A 383 -15.30 4.72 -26.41
N SER A 384 -15.32 5.92 -25.82
CA SER A 384 -14.16 6.80 -25.77
C SER A 384 -13.02 6.10 -25.03
N LEU A 385 -11.83 6.08 -25.63
CA LEU A 385 -10.66 5.45 -25.01
C LEU A 385 -10.30 6.14 -23.71
N LYS A 386 -9.99 5.34 -22.69
CA LYS A 386 -9.46 5.81 -21.41
C LYS A 386 -8.29 4.94 -20.99
N PHE A 387 -7.12 5.53 -20.74
CA PHE A 387 -5.92 4.76 -20.40
C PHE A 387 -5.57 4.85 -18.93
N LEU A 388 -5.19 3.73 -18.34
CA LEU A 388 -4.54 3.69 -17.02
C LEU A 388 -3.05 3.48 -17.22
N ILE A 389 -2.21 4.43 -16.77
CA ILE A 389 -0.77 4.42 -17.01
C ILE A 389 -0.02 4.20 -15.70
N TYR A 390 0.79 3.15 -15.63
CA TYR A 390 1.75 2.93 -14.54
C TYR A 390 3.14 3.41 -14.94
N GLY A 391 3.86 3.99 -13.97
CA GLY A 391 5.21 4.55 -14.18
C GLY A 391 5.25 6.08 -14.35
N LYS A 392 4.38 6.82 -13.65
CA LYS A 392 4.30 8.30 -13.70
C LYS A 392 5.64 9.03 -13.58
N THR A 393 6.49 8.60 -12.65
CA THR A 393 7.83 9.19 -12.42
C THR A 393 8.90 8.62 -13.36
N GLY A 394 8.53 7.64 -14.18
CA GLY A 394 9.33 7.06 -15.24
C GLY A 394 9.38 7.97 -16.47
N TRP A 395 10.40 7.77 -17.30
CA TRP A 395 10.58 8.61 -18.48
C TRP A 395 9.51 8.35 -19.54
N ILE A 396 9.29 7.07 -19.89
CA ILE A 396 8.25 6.65 -20.84
C ILE A 396 6.86 7.00 -20.32
N GLY A 397 6.54 6.69 -19.05
CA GLY A 397 5.22 7.00 -18.47
C GLY A 397 4.88 8.48 -18.44
N GLY A 398 5.88 9.34 -18.20
CA GLY A 398 5.71 10.79 -18.32
C GLY A 398 5.45 11.25 -19.76
N LEU A 399 6.14 10.66 -20.75
CA LEU A 399 5.92 10.97 -22.17
C LEU A 399 4.55 10.49 -22.67
N LEU A 400 4.10 9.31 -22.23
CA LEU A 400 2.78 8.79 -22.60
C LEU A 400 1.65 9.71 -22.13
N GLY A 401 1.72 10.25 -20.91
CA GLY A 401 0.74 11.22 -20.42
C GLY A 401 0.69 12.46 -21.31
N LYS A 402 1.85 13.03 -21.66
CA LYS A 402 1.94 14.18 -22.58
C LYS A 402 1.36 13.88 -23.97
N ILE A 403 1.58 12.67 -24.47
CA ILE A 403 1.01 12.24 -25.76
C ILE A 403 -0.52 12.10 -25.65
N CYS A 404 -1.03 11.55 -24.55
CA CYS A 404 -2.47 11.44 -24.30
C CYS A 404 -3.12 12.84 -24.21
N ASP A 405 -2.51 13.78 -23.47
CA ASP A 405 -2.94 15.18 -23.42
C ASP A 405 -3.00 15.81 -24.82
N LYS A 406 -1.95 15.63 -25.62
CA LYS A 406 -1.87 16.17 -26.98
C LYS A 406 -2.90 15.55 -27.93
N GLN A 407 -3.24 14.27 -27.76
CA GLN A 407 -4.22 13.56 -28.58
C GLN A 407 -5.66 13.64 -28.04
N GLY A 408 -5.89 14.30 -26.89
CA GLY A 408 -7.20 14.36 -26.26
C GLY A 408 -7.72 13.01 -25.77
N ILE A 409 -6.81 12.08 -25.43
CA ILE A 409 -7.17 10.75 -24.89
C ILE A 409 -7.25 10.85 -23.38
N ALA A 410 -8.39 10.49 -22.79
CA ALA A 410 -8.54 10.46 -21.35
C ALA A 410 -7.55 9.46 -20.73
N TYR A 411 -6.85 9.86 -19.67
CA TYR A 411 -5.98 8.95 -18.96
C TYR A 411 -5.89 9.31 -17.48
N GLU A 412 -5.53 8.32 -16.68
CA GLU A 412 -5.13 8.51 -15.28
C GLU A 412 -3.86 7.72 -14.98
N TYR A 413 -3.10 8.18 -14.02
CA TYR A 413 -1.93 7.45 -13.52
C TYR A 413 -2.33 6.52 -12.38
N GLY A 414 -1.91 5.26 -12.47
CA GLY A 414 -2.05 4.30 -11.36
C GLY A 414 -1.28 4.77 -10.13
N LYS A 415 -1.89 4.57 -8.96
CA LYS A 415 -1.34 4.91 -7.65
C LYS A 415 -0.81 3.67 -6.92
N GLY A 416 -1.32 2.50 -7.29
CA GLY A 416 -0.95 1.22 -6.71
C GLY A 416 0.49 0.79 -6.99
N ARG A 417 1.01 -0.07 -6.12
CA ARG A 417 2.24 -0.81 -6.40
C ARG A 417 1.89 -2.05 -7.21
N LEU A 418 2.69 -2.36 -8.23
CA LEU A 418 2.37 -3.45 -9.15
C LEU A 418 2.30 -4.81 -8.45
N GLU A 419 3.08 -5.02 -7.40
CA GLU A 419 3.06 -6.25 -6.60
C GLU A 419 1.86 -6.35 -5.63
N ASP A 420 1.06 -5.29 -5.50
CA ASP A 420 -0.13 -5.26 -4.63
C ASP A 420 -1.39 -5.32 -5.49
N ARG A 421 -1.91 -6.54 -5.66
CA ARG A 421 -3.13 -6.82 -6.43
C ARG A 421 -4.32 -5.95 -6.00
N SER A 422 -4.51 -5.72 -4.70
CA SER A 422 -5.66 -4.97 -4.20
C SER A 422 -5.62 -3.52 -4.69
N SER A 423 -4.42 -2.92 -4.68
CA SER A 423 -4.22 -1.56 -5.20
C SER A 423 -4.50 -1.45 -6.71
N LEU A 424 -4.14 -2.48 -7.49
CA LEU A 424 -4.41 -2.51 -8.94
C LEU A 424 -5.90 -2.63 -9.24
N LEU A 425 -6.61 -3.48 -8.47
CA LEU A 425 -8.06 -3.62 -8.58
C LEU A 425 -8.75 -2.29 -8.26
N GLN A 426 -8.28 -1.58 -7.23
CA GLN A 426 -8.80 -0.25 -6.87
C GLN A 426 -8.57 0.77 -8.00
N ASP A 427 -7.36 0.81 -8.57
CA ASP A 427 -7.05 1.70 -9.68
C ASP A 427 -7.94 1.41 -10.91
N ILE A 428 -8.11 0.13 -11.30
CA ILE A 428 -8.99 -0.26 -12.41
C ILE A 428 -10.45 0.07 -12.13
N GLN A 429 -10.94 -0.20 -10.91
CA GLN A 429 -12.33 0.06 -10.53
C GLN A 429 -12.64 1.57 -10.52
N SER A 430 -11.71 2.38 -10.03
CA SER A 430 -11.84 3.83 -9.97
C SER A 430 -11.75 4.46 -11.36
N VAL A 431 -10.73 4.09 -12.13
CA VAL A 431 -10.44 4.72 -13.42
C VAL A 431 -11.36 4.22 -14.51
N LYS A 432 -11.79 2.95 -14.45
CA LYS A 432 -12.54 2.26 -15.52
C LYS A 432 -11.86 2.42 -16.89
N PRO A 433 -10.57 2.03 -17.00
CA PRO A 433 -9.84 2.19 -18.24
C PRO A 433 -10.36 1.23 -19.31
N THR A 434 -10.09 1.55 -20.58
CA THR A 434 -10.21 0.61 -21.70
C THR A 434 -8.92 -0.16 -21.92
N HIS A 435 -7.76 0.43 -21.60
CA HIS A 435 -6.43 -0.16 -21.76
C HIS A 435 -5.51 0.24 -20.61
N VAL A 436 -4.52 -0.60 -20.34
CA VAL A 436 -3.49 -0.34 -19.32
C VAL A 436 -2.12 -0.24 -19.98
N PHE A 437 -1.35 0.80 -19.67
CA PHE A 437 0.05 0.94 -20.08
C PHE A 437 0.97 0.72 -18.87
N ASN A 438 1.77 -0.34 -18.91
CA ASN A 438 2.80 -0.59 -17.92
C ASN A 438 4.16 -0.06 -18.42
N SER A 439 4.56 1.10 -17.88
CA SER A 439 5.92 1.64 -18.02
C SER A 439 6.66 1.70 -16.69
N ALA A 440 6.13 1.04 -15.66
CA ALA A 440 6.75 0.94 -14.35
C ALA A 440 7.84 -0.13 -14.35
N GLY A 441 8.92 0.16 -13.63
CA GLY A 441 10.05 -0.75 -13.47
C GLY A 441 11.15 -0.10 -12.65
N VAL A 442 11.84 -0.91 -11.87
CA VAL A 442 12.99 -0.49 -11.07
C VAL A 442 14.27 -0.78 -11.86
N THR A 443 15.01 0.28 -12.14
CA THR A 443 16.39 0.22 -12.68
C THR A 443 17.40 0.76 -11.66
N GLY A 444 16.94 1.11 -10.45
CA GLY A 444 17.74 1.72 -9.39
C GLY A 444 18.32 3.09 -9.70
N ARG A 445 19.16 3.60 -8.80
CA ARG A 445 19.98 4.81 -9.01
C ARG A 445 21.45 4.45 -8.76
N PRO A 446 22.40 4.90 -9.60
CA PRO A 446 22.22 5.77 -10.77
C PRO A 446 21.85 5.01 -12.07
N ASN A 447 22.02 3.69 -12.12
CA ASN A 447 21.81 2.87 -13.32
C ASN A 447 21.45 1.41 -12.95
N VAL A 448 21.29 0.57 -13.97
CA VAL A 448 20.87 -0.85 -13.86
C VAL A 448 21.78 -1.71 -12.98
N ASP A 449 23.02 -1.29 -12.71
CA ASP A 449 23.96 -2.04 -11.86
C ASP A 449 23.45 -2.10 -10.40
N TRP A 450 22.56 -1.18 -10.00
CA TRP A 450 21.84 -1.24 -8.73
C TRP A 450 21.06 -2.55 -8.56
N CYS A 451 20.52 -3.11 -9.65
CA CYS A 451 19.78 -4.37 -9.61
C CYS A 451 20.66 -5.57 -9.23
N GLU A 452 21.98 -5.49 -9.41
CA GLU A 452 22.91 -6.56 -9.00
C GLU A 452 22.97 -6.73 -7.48
N SER A 453 22.84 -5.63 -6.75
CA SER A 453 22.88 -5.60 -5.27
C SER A 453 21.50 -5.61 -4.62
N HIS A 454 20.42 -5.41 -5.39
CA HIS A 454 19.04 -5.31 -4.90
C HIS A 454 18.12 -6.28 -5.65
N LYS A 455 18.50 -7.55 -5.61
CA LYS A 455 17.89 -8.62 -6.40
C LYS A 455 16.43 -8.84 -6.02
N THR A 456 16.12 -8.84 -4.73
CA THR A 456 14.78 -9.06 -4.18
C THR A 456 13.79 -7.98 -4.59
N GLU A 457 14.20 -6.72 -4.55
CA GLU A 457 13.43 -5.55 -4.95
C GLU A 457 13.19 -5.56 -6.45
N THR A 458 14.23 -5.93 -7.22
CA THR A 458 14.14 -6.08 -8.66
C THR A 458 13.16 -7.19 -9.03
N ILE A 459 13.20 -8.36 -8.37
CA ILE A 459 12.22 -9.43 -8.57
C ILE A 459 10.81 -8.94 -8.22
N ARG A 460 10.63 -8.32 -7.05
CA ARG A 460 9.31 -7.88 -6.59
C ARG A 460 8.66 -6.91 -7.58
N ALA A 461 9.39 -5.88 -7.99
CA ALA A 461 8.85 -4.83 -8.85
C ALA A 461 8.79 -5.25 -10.33
N ASN A 462 9.87 -5.81 -10.88
CA ASN A 462 9.96 -6.10 -12.31
C ASN A 462 9.36 -7.45 -12.70
N VAL A 463 9.32 -8.42 -11.79
CA VAL A 463 8.80 -9.77 -12.04
C VAL A 463 7.39 -9.93 -11.48
N ALA A 464 7.27 -10.00 -10.15
CA ALA A 464 5.99 -10.29 -9.51
C ALA A 464 4.94 -9.23 -9.83
N GLY A 465 5.32 -7.94 -9.76
CA GLY A 465 4.41 -6.84 -10.07
C GLY A 465 3.92 -6.83 -11.51
N THR A 466 4.82 -7.05 -12.48
CA THR A 466 4.43 -7.08 -13.90
C THR A 466 3.45 -8.22 -14.19
N LEU A 467 3.70 -9.42 -13.64
CA LEU A 467 2.82 -10.57 -13.81
C LEU A 467 1.47 -10.36 -13.12
N THR A 468 1.48 -9.77 -11.93
CA THR A 468 0.25 -9.45 -11.19
C THR A 468 -0.60 -8.46 -11.97
N LEU A 469 0.00 -7.44 -12.59
CA LEU A 469 -0.73 -6.50 -13.43
C LEU A 469 -1.32 -7.17 -14.67
N ALA A 470 -0.56 -8.04 -15.36
CA ALA A 470 -1.05 -8.76 -16.54
C ALA A 470 -2.28 -9.60 -16.21
N ASP A 471 -2.22 -10.33 -15.10
CA ASP A 471 -3.30 -11.17 -14.60
C ASP A 471 -4.54 -10.36 -14.20
N VAL A 472 -4.37 -9.29 -13.43
CA VAL A 472 -5.48 -8.40 -13.06
C VAL A 472 -6.13 -7.78 -14.30
N CYS A 473 -5.34 -7.34 -15.28
CA CYS A 473 -5.87 -6.82 -16.54
C CYS A 473 -6.70 -7.89 -17.27
N ARG A 474 -6.23 -9.14 -17.28
CA ARG A 474 -6.90 -10.25 -17.94
C ARG A 474 -8.27 -10.53 -17.34
N GLU A 475 -8.35 -10.60 -16.01
CA GLU A 475 -9.62 -10.80 -15.28
C GLU A 475 -10.66 -9.72 -15.58
N HIS A 476 -10.22 -8.53 -15.97
CA HIS A 476 -11.09 -7.39 -16.27
C HIS A 476 -11.27 -7.15 -17.78
N GLY A 477 -10.81 -8.07 -18.63
CA GLY A 477 -10.92 -7.94 -20.09
C GLY A 477 -10.11 -6.77 -20.67
N LEU A 478 -9.05 -6.34 -19.99
CA LEU A 478 -8.21 -5.21 -20.39
C LEU A 478 -6.95 -5.68 -21.12
N LEU A 479 -6.63 -5.00 -22.22
CA LEU A 479 -5.35 -5.12 -22.88
C LEU A 479 -4.27 -4.36 -22.08
N MET A 480 -3.20 -5.06 -21.74
CA MET A 480 -2.01 -4.48 -21.12
C MET A 480 -0.91 -4.26 -22.17
N MET A 481 -0.55 -2.99 -22.38
CA MET A 481 0.63 -2.57 -23.14
C MET A 481 1.83 -2.52 -22.20
N ASN A 482 2.73 -3.49 -22.31
CA ASN A 482 3.88 -3.65 -21.44
C ASN A 482 5.18 -3.19 -22.11
N PHE A 483 5.81 -2.13 -21.58
CA PHE A 483 7.13 -1.71 -22.06
C PHE A 483 8.22 -2.59 -21.43
N ALA A 484 8.68 -3.56 -22.21
CA ALA A 484 9.79 -4.45 -21.89
C ALA A 484 11.12 -3.92 -22.45
N THR A 485 12.12 -4.79 -22.58
CA THR A 485 13.45 -4.39 -23.05
C THR A 485 14.02 -5.36 -24.07
N GLY A 486 14.67 -4.82 -25.10
CA GLY A 486 15.49 -5.59 -26.04
C GLY A 486 16.89 -5.92 -25.50
N CYS A 487 17.21 -5.53 -24.26
CA CYS A 487 18.50 -5.82 -23.61
C CYS A 487 18.58 -7.26 -23.06
N ILE A 488 18.01 -8.22 -23.79
CA ILE A 488 17.92 -9.65 -23.46
C ILE A 488 18.61 -10.53 -24.50
N PHE A 489 19.21 -9.90 -25.51
CA PHE A 489 20.00 -10.56 -26.54
C PHE A 489 21.44 -10.05 -26.58
N GLU A 490 22.35 -10.90 -27.01
CA GLU A 490 23.71 -10.55 -27.43
C GLU A 490 24.01 -11.19 -28.78
N TYR A 491 24.83 -10.54 -29.62
CA TYR A 491 25.28 -11.11 -30.88
C TYR A 491 25.89 -12.51 -30.67
N ASP A 492 25.53 -13.44 -31.57
CA ASP A 492 25.96 -14.84 -31.51
C ASP A 492 26.23 -15.39 -32.91
N ASP A 493 26.57 -16.68 -33.03
CA ASP A 493 26.91 -17.30 -34.32
C ASP A 493 25.74 -17.28 -35.33
N LYS A 494 24.49 -17.20 -34.86
CA LYS A 494 23.29 -17.13 -35.71
C LYS A 494 22.91 -15.70 -36.06
N HIS A 495 23.32 -14.75 -35.23
CA HIS A 495 23.12 -13.32 -35.41
C HIS A 495 24.48 -12.60 -35.31
N PRO A 496 25.38 -12.74 -36.30
CA PRO A 496 26.69 -12.11 -36.22
C PRO A 496 26.57 -10.58 -36.31
N GLU A 497 27.45 -9.88 -35.60
CA GLU A 497 27.55 -8.42 -35.67
C GLU A 497 27.76 -7.95 -37.13
N GLY A 498 26.94 -7.01 -37.60
CA GLY A 498 27.03 -6.45 -38.95
C GLY A 498 26.47 -7.33 -40.07
N SER A 499 25.86 -8.48 -39.75
CA SER A 499 25.24 -9.37 -40.76
C SER A 499 23.92 -8.85 -41.34
N GLY A 500 23.24 -7.92 -40.65
CA GLY A 500 21.87 -7.50 -40.96
C GLY A 500 20.80 -8.53 -40.56
N ILE A 501 21.20 -9.60 -39.85
CA ILE A 501 20.29 -10.61 -39.32
C ILE A 501 19.98 -10.26 -37.87
N GLY A 502 18.79 -9.71 -37.65
CA GLY A 502 18.30 -9.33 -36.32
C GLY A 502 17.55 -10.45 -35.61
N PHE A 503 17.58 -10.43 -34.28
CA PHE A 503 16.75 -11.28 -33.41
C PHE A 503 15.27 -10.96 -33.61
N LYS A 504 14.46 -11.98 -33.84
CA LYS A 504 13.01 -11.91 -34.01
C LYS A 504 12.26 -12.01 -32.69
N GLU A 505 10.94 -11.82 -32.74
CA GLU A 505 10.08 -11.94 -31.56
C GLU A 505 10.04 -13.36 -30.99
N GLU A 506 10.16 -14.37 -31.84
CA GLU A 506 10.18 -15.79 -31.49
C GLU A 506 11.53 -16.32 -30.98
N ASP A 507 12.62 -15.54 -31.10
CA ASP A 507 13.93 -16.00 -30.69
C ASP A 507 14.08 -16.05 -29.17
N THR A 508 14.74 -17.10 -28.69
CA THR A 508 15.02 -17.31 -27.27
C THR A 508 16.07 -16.31 -26.78
N PRO A 509 15.80 -15.56 -25.68
CA PRO A 509 16.79 -14.68 -25.07
C PRO A 509 18.09 -15.41 -24.74
N ASN A 510 19.22 -14.89 -25.21
CA ASN A 510 20.55 -15.48 -25.00
C ASN A 510 21.44 -14.65 -24.04
N PHE A 511 21.05 -13.43 -23.66
CA PHE A 511 21.84 -12.58 -22.78
C PHE A 511 21.34 -12.58 -21.33
N THR A 512 22.18 -13.04 -20.41
CA THR A 512 21.92 -13.01 -18.95
C THR A 512 22.98 -12.26 -18.15
N GLY A 513 23.82 -11.48 -18.83
CA GLY A 513 24.98 -10.80 -18.24
C GLY A 513 24.67 -9.75 -17.17
N SER A 514 23.41 -9.32 -17.01
CA SER A 514 22.98 -8.52 -15.85
C SER A 514 21.72 -9.11 -15.22
N PHE A 515 21.57 -8.95 -13.90
CA PHE A 515 20.39 -9.35 -13.16
C PHE A 515 19.13 -8.65 -13.66
N TYR A 516 19.24 -7.37 -14.05
CA TYR A 516 18.16 -6.66 -14.72
C TYR A 516 17.71 -7.38 -16.00
N SER A 517 18.64 -7.68 -16.91
CA SER A 517 18.34 -8.38 -18.17
C SER A 517 17.77 -9.78 -17.92
N LYS A 518 18.36 -10.53 -16.98
CA LYS A 518 17.89 -11.86 -16.59
C LYS A 518 16.44 -11.83 -16.12
N THR A 519 16.09 -10.91 -15.23
CA THR A 519 14.70 -10.78 -14.75
C THR A 519 13.73 -10.39 -15.85
N LYS A 520 14.13 -9.53 -16.80
CA LYS A 520 13.28 -9.12 -17.92
C LYS A 520 13.05 -10.26 -18.92
N ALA A 521 14.07 -11.05 -19.24
CA ALA A 521 13.93 -12.25 -20.07
C ALA A 521 12.96 -13.26 -19.44
N MET A 522 13.09 -13.54 -18.14
CA MET A 522 12.18 -14.44 -17.41
C MET A 522 10.72 -13.97 -17.41
N VAL A 523 10.50 -12.67 -17.26
CA VAL A 523 9.14 -12.11 -17.23
C VAL A 523 8.49 -12.15 -18.58
N GLU A 524 9.24 -11.85 -19.64
CA GLU A 524 8.72 -11.92 -21.01
C GLU A 524 8.29 -13.34 -21.37
N GLU A 525 9.10 -14.34 -21.00
CA GLU A 525 8.80 -15.76 -21.19
C GLU A 525 7.51 -16.20 -20.49
N LEU A 526 7.14 -15.55 -19.38
CA LEU A 526 5.87 -15.81 -18.68
C LEU A 526 4.72 -14.98 -19.25
N LEU A 527 4.97 -13.74 -19.65
CA LEU A 527 3.96 -12.84 -20.21
C LEU A 527 3.42 -13.31 -21.57
N LYS A 528 4.20 -14.09 -22.33
CA LYS A 528 3.75 -14.63 -23.62
C LYS A 528 2.53 -15.56 -23.50
N GLU A 529 2.32 -16.15 -22.31
CA GLU A 529 1.18 -17.01 -22.00
C GLU A 529 -0.10 -16.22 -21.70
N TYR A 530 -0.01 -14.90 -21.55
CA TYR A 530 -1.17 -14.02 -21.36
C TYR A 530 -1.69 -13.51 -22.70
N ASP A 531 -2.91 -13.92 -23.05
CA ASP A 531 -3.61 -13.57 -24.28
C ASP A 531 -4.09 -12.10 -24.34
N ASN A 532 -3.91 -11.34 -23.26
CA ASN A 532 -4.28 -9.94 -23.13
C ASN A 532 -3.09 -8.99 -23.05
N VAL A 533 -1.86 -9.44 -23.37
CA VAL A 533 -0.65 -8.63 -23.25
C VAL A 533 -0.05 -8.29 -24.62
N CYS A 534 0.36 -7.04 -24.77
CA CYS A 534 1.23 -6.56 -25.84
C CYS A 534 2.58 -6.17 -25.25
N THR A 535 3.63 -6.92 -25.55
CA THR A 535 4.97 -6.66 -25.03
C THR A 535 5.79 -5.89 -26.06
N LEU A 536 6.26 -4.71 -25.68
CA LEU A 536 7.04 -3.80 -26.52
C LEU A 536 8.51 -3.79 -26.06
N ARG A 537 9.40 -4.44 -26.80
CA ARG A 537 10.84 -4.49 -26.46
C ARG A 537 11.53 -3.18 -26.82
N VAL A 538 11.63 -2.27 -25.86
CA VAL A 538 12.34 -0.99 -26.02
C VAL A 538 13.84 -1.20 -25.91
N ARG A 539 14.63 -0.49 -26.71
CA ARG A 539 16.08 -0.61 -26.67
C ARG A 539 16.78 0.74 -26.87
N MET A 540 17.72 1.05 -25.97
CA MET A 540 18.53 2.28 -25.95
C MET A 540 17.71 3.54 -26.35
N PRO A 541 16.72 3.94 -25.52
CA PRO A 541 15.75 4.97 -25.90
C PRO A 541 16.40 6.34 -26.16
N ILE A 542 15.98 6.97 -27.26
CA ILE A 542 16.41 8.31 -27.70
C ILE A 542 15.18 9.21 -27.84
N SER A 543 15.33 10.49 -27.55
CA SER A 543 14.28 11.49 -27.82
C SER A 543 14.85 12.81 -28.33
N SER A 544 13.94 13.69 -28.77
CA SER A 544 14.21 15.10 -29.08
C SER A 544 14.75 15.92 -27.89
N ASP A 545 14.38 15.57 -26.64
CA ASP A 545 14.92 16.22 -25.43
C ASP A 545 16.35 15.76 -25.13
N LEU A 546 17.35 16.49 -25.65
CA LEU A 546 18.77 16.24 -25.42
C LEU A 546 19.25 16.68 -24.03
N ASN A 547 18.41 17.32 -23.22
CA ASN A 547 18.74 17.66 -21.83
C ASN A 547 18.43 16.52 -20.85
N ASN A 548 17.61 15.54 -21.29
CA ASN A 548 17.22 14.43 -20.43
C ASN A 548 18.41 13.48 -20.16
N PRO A 549 18.80 13.26 -18.89
CA PRO A 549 19.94 12.39 -18.56
C PRO A 549 19.70 10.91 -18.89
N ARG A 550 18.46 10.50 -19.18
CA ARG A 550 18.14 9.13 -19.61
C ARG A 550 18.32 8.91 -21.11
N ASN A 551 18.33 9.99 -21.89
CA ASN A 551 18.50 9.95 -23.35
C ASN A 551 19.88 9.40 -23.71
N PHE A 552 19.89 8.41 -24.61
CA PHE A 552 21.12 7.73 -24.98
C PHE A 552 22.15 8.70 -25.59
N ILE A 553 21.74 9.64 -26.44
CA ILE A 553 22.63 10.66 -27.02
C ILE A 553 23.29 11.47 -25.91
N THR A 554 22.50 11.93 -24.92
CA THR A 554 22.98 12.71 -23.76
C THR A 554 23.93 11.92 -22.87
N LYS A 555 23.75 10.61 -22.75
CA LYS A 555 24.65 9.74 -21.99
C LYS A 555 25.99 9.62 -22.68
N ILE A 556 25.99 9.22 -23.95
CA ILE A 556 27.23 8.92 -24.65
C ILE A 556 28.04 10.18 -24.95
N SER A 557 27.41 11.35 -25.08
CA SER A 557 28.11 12.63 -25.25
C SER A 557 28.83 13.11 -23.98
N ARG A 558 28.53 12.52 -22.81
CA ARG A 558 29.20 12.81 -21.54
C ARG A 558 30.28 11.79 -21.17
N TYR A 559 30.40 10.70 -21.94
CA TYR A 559 31.41 9.68 -21.67
C TYR A 559 32.75 10.09 -22.27
N ASN A 560 33.83 9.88 -21.52
CA ASN A 560 35.19 10.12 -22.01
C ASN A 560 35.54 9.18 -23.17
N LYS A 561 34.98 7.97 -23.15
CA LYS A 561 35.20 6.92 -24.15
C LYS A 561 33.93 6.11 -24.37
N VAL A 562 33.72 5.63 -25.60
CA VAL A 562 32.57 4.80 -26.00
C VAL A 562 33.02 3.49 -26.68
N VAL A 563 32.14 2.51 -26.78
CA VAL A 563 32.40 1.27 -27.53
C VAL A 563 31.61 1.31 -28.82
N ASN A 564 32.28 1.15 -29.95
CA ASN A 564 31.66 1.30 -31.26
C ASN A 564 31.03 -0.01 -31.77
N ILE A 565 29.90 -0.39 -31.18
CA ILE A 565 29.12 -1.56 -31.63
C ILE A 565 27.78 -1.08 -32.21
N PRO A 566 27.40 -1.54 -33.43
CA PRO A 566 26.09 -1.30 -34.01
C PRO A 566 24.98 -1.90 -33.17
N ASN A 567 23.88 -1.16 -33.04
CA ASN A 567 22.81 -1.50 -32.14
C ASN A 567 21.47 -0.97 -32.70
N SER A 568 20.41 -1.78 -32.75
CA SER A 568 19.02 -1.28 -32.90
C SER A 568 18.70 -0.26 -31.82
N MET A 569 17.80 0.69 -32.06
CA MET A 569 17.42 1.68 -31.03
C MET A 569 15.95 2.10 -31.19
N THR A 570 15.38 2.64 -30.11
CA THR A 570 14.01 3.15 -30.09
C THR A 570 14.01 4.67 -30.02
N VAL A 571 13.58 5.34 -31.09
CA VAL A 571 13.33 6.79 -31.09
C VAL A 571 11.92 7.04 -30.54
N LEU A 572 11.85 7.52 -29.29
CA LEU A 572 10.60 7.62 -28.52
C LEU A 572 9.58 8.59 -29.15
N ASP A 573 10.04 9.68 -29.77
CA ASP A 573 9.18 10.67 -30.42
C ASP A 573 8.37 10.08 -31.60
N GLU A 574 8.87 9.02 -32.23
CA GLU A 574 8.19 8.28 -33.30
C GLU A 574 7.42 7.07 -32.76
N LEU A 575 8.08 6.28 -31.90
CA LEU A 575 7.57 4.98 -31.47
C LEU A 575 6.47 5.11 -30.40
N LEU A 576 6.54 6.04 -29.45
CA LEU A 576 5.48 6.14 -28.43
C LEU A 576 4.10 6.49 -29.02
N PRO A 577 3.96 7.39 -30.00
CA PRO A 577 2.72 7.54 -30.75
C PRO A 577 2.23 6.25 -31.41
N ILE A 578 3.14 5.44 -31.99
CA ILE A 578 2.80 4.13 -32.55
C ILE A 578 2.24 3.21 -31.47
N SER A 579 2.77 3.20 -30.23
CA SER A 579 2.22 2.37 -29.14
C SER A 579 0.76 2.70 -28.80
N ILE A 580 0.35 3.97 -28.98
CA ILE A 580 -1.04 4.40 -28.80
C ILE A 580 -1.92 3.84 -29.92
N GLU A 581 -1.43 3.85 -31.17
CA GLU A 581 -2.12 3.24 -32.31
C GLU A 581 -2.20 1.70 -32.18
N MET A 582 -1.16 1.05 -31.67
CA MET A 582 -1.18 -0.38 -31.36
C MET A 582 -2.25 -0.72 -30.32
N ALA A 583 -2.40 0.09 -29.27
CA ALA A 583 -3.46 -0.07 -28.28
C ALA A 583 -4.84 0.12 -28.92
N LYS A 584 -5.04 1.15 -29.75
CA LYS A 584 -6.29 1.38 -30.51
C LYS A 584 -6.67 0.19 -31.39
N ARG A 585 -5.68 -0.52 -31.95
CA ARG A 585 -5.84 -1.71 -32.78
C ARG A 585 -5.91 -3.02 -31.99
N ASN A 586 -5.83 -2.97 -30.66
CA ASN A 586 -5.79 -4.14 -29.77
C ASN A 586 -4.70 -5.17 -30.16
N LEU A 587 -3.53 -4.70 -30.60
CA LEU A 587 -2.43 -5.60 -30.92
C LEU A 587 -1.92 -6.29 -29.66
N LYS A 588 -1.47 -7.53 -29.81
CA LYS A 588 -1.05 -8.43 -28.72
C LYS A 588 0.25 -9.15 -29.09
N GLY A 589 0.82 -9.88 -28.14
CA GLY A 589 2.06 -10.62 -28.31
C GLY A 589 3.30 -9.73 -28.21
N ILE A 590 4.45 -10.29 -28.55
CA ILE A 590 5.76 -9.63 -28.46
C ILE A 590 6.00 -8.82 -29.73
N TRP A 591 6.65 -7.66 -29.59
CA TRP A 591 7.04 -6.77 -30.68
C TRP A 591 8.44 -6.21 -30.40
N ASN A 592 9.34 -6.35 -31.38
CA ASN A 592 10.61 -5.65 -31.41
C ASN A 592 10.35 -4.16 -31.64
N PHE A 593 10.34 -3.39 -30.55
CA PHE A 593 9.85 -2.00 -30.54
C PHE A 593 10.99 -1.01 -30.81
N THR A 594 11.65 -1.20 -31.95
CA THR A 594 12.82 -0.44 -32.41
C THR A 594 12.60 0.05 -33.83
N ASN A 595 13.29 1.12 -34.20
CA ASN A 595 13.37 1.54 -35.60
C ASN A 595 14.15 0.51 -36.43
N PRO A 596 13.78 0.27 -37.70
CA PRO A 596 14.52 -0.63 -38.58
C PRO A 596 15.99 -0.24 -38.75
N GLY A 597 16.86 -1.25 -38.70
CA GLY A 597 18.30 -1.13 -38.83
C GLY A 597 19.02 -0.89 -37.50
N VAL A 598 20.33 -0.67 -37.63
CA VAL A 598 21.25 -0.45 -36.52
C VAL A 598 21.99 0.88 -36.67
N VAL A 599 22.46 1.40 -35.56
CA VAL A 599 23.36 2.54 -35.51
C VAL A 599 24.40 2.30 -34.43
N SER A 600 25.66 2.59 -34.75
CA SER A 600 26.77 2.48 -33.82
C SER A 600 26.95 3.75 -32.98
N HIS A 601 27.72 3.66 -31.90
CA HIS A 601 28.00 4.82 -31.06
C HIS A 601 28.74 5.91 -31.83
N ASN A 602 29.69 5.55 -32.71
CA ASN A 602 30.40 6.54 -33.52
C ASN A 602 29.45 7.27 -34.47
N GLU A 603 28.57 6.55 -35.17
CA GLU A 603 27.62 7.19 -36.08
C GLU A 603 26.70 8.18 -35.35
N ILE A 604 26.29 7.87 -34.10
CA ILE A 604 25.53 8.82 -33.28
C ILE A 604 26.36 10.03 -32.91
N LEU A 605 27.62 9.85 -32.48
CA LEU A 605 28.49 10.95 -32.09
C LEU A 605 28.95 11.81 -33.30
N GLU A 606 29.05 11.22 -34.49
CA GLU A 606 29.25 11.91 -35.76
C GLU A 606 28.04 12.82 -36.05
N MET A 607 26.82 12.29 -35.97
CA MET A 607 25.61 13.11 -36.10
C MET A 607 25.52 14.18 -35.00
N TYR A 608 25.93 13.88 -33.77
CA TYR A 608 25.99 14.88 -32.70
C TYR A 608 26.98 16.00 -33.00
N ARG A 609 28.17 15.65 -33.51
CA ARG A 609 29.14 16.64 -33.96
C ARG A 609 28.57 17.50 -35.08
N ASP A 610 28.01 16.87 -36.10
CA ASP A 610 27.60 17.55 -37.33
C ASP A 610 26.35 18.43 -37.13
N TYR A 611 25.45 18.09 -36.19
CA TYR A 611 24.21 18.83 -35.95
C TYR A 611 24.22 19.68 -34.68
N ILE A 612 24.93 19.27 -33.62
CA ILE A 612 24.78 19.87 -32.28
C ILE A 612 26.04 20.61 -31.80
N ASN A 613 27.21 20.02 -32.00
CA ASN A 613 28.48 20.60 -31.55
C ASN A 613 29.65 20.22 -32.47
N PRO A 614 29.99 21.06 -33.47
CA PRO A 614 31.06 20.80 -34.42
C PRO A 614 32.43 20.55 -33.81
N GLU A 615 32.68 21.06 -32.60
CA GLU A 615 33.95 20.88 -31.87
C GLU A 615 33.98 19.59 -31.02
N PHE A 616 32.90 18.81 -31.00
CA PHE A 616 32.80 17.61 -30.18
C PHE A 616 33.81 16.55 -30.61
N LYS A 617 34.53 16.00 -29.62
CA LYS A 617 35.52 14.93 -29.79
C LYS A 617 35.19 13.79 -28.84
N TRP A 618 35.46 12.56 -29.28
CA TRP A 618 35.34 11.36 -28.47
C TRP A 618 36.50 10.42 -28.74
N ALA A 619 36.66 9.43 -27.86
CA ALA A 619 37.61 8.34 -28.03
C ALA A 619 36.88 6.99 -27.84
N ASN A 620 37.48 5.92 -28.34
CA ASN A 620 36.91 4.59 -28.23
C ASN A 620 37.62 3.73 -27.19
N PHE A 621 36.89 2.74 -26.66
CA PHE A 621 37.39 1.60 -25.91
C PHE A 621 37.29 0.33 -26.73
N THR A 622 38.17 -0.63 -26.47
CA THR A 622 37.92 -2.05 -26.80
C THR A 622 36.93 -2.67 -25.80
N LEU A 623 36.32 -3.80 -26.16
CA LEU A 623 35.45 -4.54 -25.22
C LEU A 623 36.19 -4.97 -23.94
N GLU A 624 37.46 -5.34 -24.07
CA GLU A 624 38.32 -5.71 -22.92
C GLU A 624 38.57 -4.53 -21.98
N GLU A 625 38.75 -3.33 -22.53
CA GLU A 625 38.89 -2.11 -21.72
C GLU A 625 37.57 -1.74 -21.04
N GLN A 626 36.44 -1.91 -21.73
CA GLN A 626 35.12 -1.67 -21.16
C GLN A 626 34.81 -2.65 -20.02
N ALA A 627 35.16 -3.93 -20.17
CA ALA A 627 34.93 -4.95 -19.15
C ALA A 627 35.61 -4.63 -17.81
N LYS A 628 36.74 -3.89 -17.83
CA LYS A 628 37.48 -3.47 -16.63
C LYS A 628 36.78 -2.36 -15.82
N VAL A 629 35.80 -1.66 -16.41
CA VAL A 629 35.17 -0.48 -15.79
C VAL A 629 33.67 -0.64 -15.52
N ILE A 630 33.03 -1.72 -16.00
CA ILE A 630 31.61 -1.99 -15.79
C ILE A 630 31.42 -3.08 -14.73
N VAL A 631 30.37 -2.95 -13.92
CA VAL A 631 30.01 -3.93 -12.87
C VAL A 631 29.39 -5.20 -13.47
N ALA A 632 28.69 -5.06 -14.60
CA ALA A 632 28.04 -6.14 -15.32
C ALA A 632 28.15 -5.94 -16.84
N PRO A 633 28.26 -7.02 -17.64
CA PRO A 633 28.20 -6.97 -19.11
C PRO A 633 27.04 -6.15 -19.67
N ARG A 634 27.22 -5.64 -20.90
CA ARG A 634 26.20 -4.88 -21.64
C ARG A 634 25.73 -5.67 -22.87
N SER A 635 24.43 -5.63 -23.10
CA SER A 635 23.77 -6.29 -24.23
C SER A 635 23.96 -5.47 -25.51
N ASN A 636 24.54 -6.11 -26.53
CA ASN A 636 24.67 -5.58 -27.88
C ASN A 636 24.00 -6.54 -28.87
N ASN A 637 23.08 -6.04 -29.68
CA ASN A 637 22.29 -6.87 -30.59
C ASN A 637 21.66 -6.02 -31.70
N GLU A 638 21.24 -6.71 -32.75
CA GLU A 638 20.32 -6.22 -33.77
C GLU A 638 18.97 -6.91 -33.60
N MET A 639 17.89 -6.16 -33.65
CA MET A 639 16.53 -6.69 -33.55
C MET A 639 15.83 -6.56 -34.91
N ASP A 640 15.15 -7.61 -35.34
CA ASP A 640 14.37 -7.60 -36.58
C ASP A 640 13.09 -6.79 -36.36
N ALA A 641 13.03 -5.59 -36.94
CA ALA A 641 11.87 -4.70 -36.86
C ALA A 641 10.85 -4.92 -38.00
N SER A 642 11.02 -5.95 -38.84
CA SER A 642 10.19 -6.19 -40.02
C SER A 642 8.71 -6.38 -39.67
N LYS A 643 8.42 -7.03 -38.54
CA LYS A 643 7.05 -7.21 -38.03
C LYS A 643 6.39 -5.86 -37.75
N LEU A 644 7.08 -4.96 -37.05
CA LEU A 644 6.58 -3.63 -36.73
C LEU A 644 6.47 -2.74 -37.99
N LYS A 645 7.48 -2.78 -38.87
CA LYS A 645 7.49 -2.04 -40.14
C LYS A 645 6.38 -2.48 -41.08
N LYS A 646 6.00 -3.76 -41.07
CA LYS A 646 4.86 -4.29 -41.84
C LYS A 646 3.53 -3.72 -41.32
N GLU A 647 3.38 -3.59 -40.01
CA GLU A 647 2.17 -3.04 -39.37
C GLU A 647 2.09 -1.50 -39.48
N PHE A 648 3.25 -0.83 -39.52
CA PHE A 648 3.41 0.62 -39.63
C PHE A 648 4.40 0.95 -40.77
N PRO A 649 3.95 0.94 -42.04
CA PRO A 649 4.81 1.18 -43.21
C PRO A 649 5.51 2.54 -43.22
N GLU A 650 4.99 3.52 -42.48
CA GLU A 650 5.57 4.86 -42.32
C GLU A 650 6.78 4.91 -41.39
N LEU A 651 7.05 3.83 -40.62
CA LEU A 651 8.12 3.76 -39.63
C LEU A 651 9.49 4.00 -40.28
N LEU A 652 10.20 5.05 -39.89
CA LEU A 652 11.49 5.41 -40.47
C LEU A 652 12.60 4.48 -40.01
N SER A 653 13.64 4.30 -40.85
CA SER A 653 14.88 3.65 -40.42
C SER A 653 15.49 4.41 -39.23
N ILE A 654 16.33 3.74 -38.44
CA ILE A 654 16.91 4.37 -37.25
C ILE A 654 17.66 5.66 -37.58
N LYS A 655 18.43 5.69 -38.68
CA LYS A 655 19.19 6.87 -39.09
C LYS A 655 18.29 8.04 -39.51
N GLU A 656 17.26 7.76 -40.31
CA GLU A 656 16.28 8.78 -40.74
C GLU A 656 15.47 9.32 -39.56
N SER A 657 15.06 8.44 -38.64
CA SER A 657 14.33 8.80 -37.44
C SER A 657 15.15 9.69 -36.50
N LEU A 658 16.44 9.36 -36.31
CA LEU A 658 17.37 10.20 -35.54
C LEU A 658 17.51 11.60 -36.14
N ILE A 659 17.67 11.71 -37.46
CA ILE A 659 17.75 13.00 -38.13
C ILE A 659 16.44 13.78 -37.97
N LYS A 660 15.30 13.15 -38.21
CA LYS A 660 13.99 13.83 -38.18
C LYS A 660 13.60 14.30 -36.78
N TYR A 661 13.77 13.46 -35.77
CA TYR A 661 13.20 13.71 -34.43
C TYR A 661 14.23 14.15 -33.40
N ALA A 662 15.48 13.69 -33.47
CA ALA A 662 16.49 14.01 -32.46
C ALA A 662 17.42 15.15 -32.90
N TYR A 663 18.04 15.04 -34.07
CA TYR A 663 19.09 15.97 -34.49
C TYR A 663 18.57 17.20 -35.24
N GLY A 664 17.67 17.03 -36.20
CA GLY A 664 17.10 18.12 -37.00
C GLY A 664 16.49 19.23 -36.14
N PRO A 665 15.60 18.92 -35.18
CA PRO A 665 14.99 19.92 -34.29
C PRO A 665 15.99 20.60 -33.34
N ASN A 666 17.12 19.96 -33.05
CA ASN A 666 18.15 20.48 -32.15
C ASN A 666 19.36 21.07 -32.90
N LYS A 667 19.29 21.18 -34.23
CA LYS A 667 20.42 21.66 -35.03
C LYS A 667 20.77 23.08 -34.61
N LYS A 668 22.01 23.29 -34.18
CA LYS A 668 22.53 24.63 -33.93
C LYS A 668 22.91 25.24 -35.28
N THR A 669 22.25 26.33 -35.65
CA THR A 669 22.63 27.20 -36.76
C THR A 669 23.86 28.00 -36.43
#